data_AF-A0AAN6Y332-F1
#
_entry.id   AF-A0AAN6Y332-F1
#
_cell.length_a   1.000
_cell.length_b   1.000
_cell.length_c   1.000
_cell.angle_alpha   90.00
_cell.angle_beta   90.00
_cell.angle_gamma   90.00
#
_symmetry.space_group_name_H-M   'P 1'
#
loop_
_entity.id
_entity.type
_entity.pdbx_description
1 polymer ?
#
loop_
_entity_poly.entity_id
_entity_poly.type
_entity_poly.pdbx_seq_one_letter_code
_entity_poly.pdbx_strand_id
1 'polypeptide(L)'
;MSNEKSPTLPIATGYKPIPNNDQDNRPSTQKKSGFASFAQAFFWTSILLFFLRHLTNKHTDFKSQCVQPDPLFPSKNPSLDALFDYITTPAFRNESIRRLSGAVQVKSESFDDLGAIGADPRWDVFFNFYAYLANNFPLIHAQLKVEKVNTHGLLYTWEGTDSSLKPTILMAHQDTVPVPAETVPSWTHPPWSGFYDGEYIWGRGASDCKNQLIATMETLELLLEASFKPRRTILLSFGFDEECSGLQGAQSLAAHIHERYGDDGIAVIVDEGSTYEETWGTLFAKPGTAEKGYTDVFITVRMAGGHSSVPPEHTSIGVLAELITQLESEQYATSLDSANPYYNQLQCGAAYSESFPSKLKHLLSARQKEQGTCHKKSKKDKLAIEAAKQGPEVKYLMQTSQAVDVISGGIKVNALPERVTVTVNHRINIGETPDLVYDRLTKLAMSVAKKHKLALHAFDDVAPTTPESSISLYTSNHTLQVAPVTPANGSDTSSPYAVLAGTTRAFHAKGEDIVVTPGIMTGNTDTRYYWDLTKHIFRFSPGWDPKDGKGLGNGIHTVDERPSRTLETQASGKPAEDQSANCVRLLDEGAYCLPGSFCPKRKPQFGLSEKKDVGWELSFMSGTDRAKVGLQSLPLDLRIHPSCPARFPYRGFGAYT
;
A
#
# COMPACT_ATOMS: atom_id res chain seq x y z
N MET A 1 -21.64 3.17 -66.91
CA MET A 1 -20.68 4.02 -67.62
C MET A 1 -19.31 3.71 -67.01
N SER A 2 -18.61 2.68 -67.53
CA SER A 2 -17.70 2.73 -68.71
C SER A 2 -16.31 3.21 -68.29
N ASN A 3 -15.37 2.27 -68.04
CA ASN A 3 -14.27 1.86 -68.95
C ASN A 3 -13.04 2.81 -68.81
N GLU A 4 -11.76 2.43 -68.90
CA GLU A 4 -10.98 1.17 -69.01
C GLU A 4 -9.50 1.56 -68.65
N LYS A 5 -8.46 0.72 -68.49
CA LYS A 5 -8.20 -0.72 -68.75
C LYS A 5 -7.05 -1.22 -67.83
N SER A 6 -6.60 -2.46 -67.99
CA SER A 6 -5.28 -3.00 -67.57
C SER A 6 -4.58 -3.62 -68.81
N PRO A 7 -3.27 -3.90 -68.77
CA PRO A 7 -2.83 -5.31 -68.89
C PRO A 7 -1.59 -5.63 -68.00
N THR A 8 -1.41 -6.75 -67.28
CA THR A 8 -1.60 -8.22 -67.48
C THR A 8 -0.49 -9.00 -68.21
N LEU A 9 0.25 -9.81 -67.42
CA LEU A 9 0.66 -11.22 -67.70
C LEU A 9 1.75 -11.47 -68.78
N PRO A 10 2.40 -12.68 -68.88
CA PRO A 10 1.89 -14.02 -68.53
C PRO A 10 2.82 -15.07 -67.87
N ILE A 11 2.23 -16.25 -67.66
CA ILE A 11 2.76 -17.53 -67.15
C ILE A 11 2.97 -18.52 -68.31
N ALA A 12 3.98 -19.39 -68.27
CA ALA A 12 4.08 -20.63 -69.07
C ALA A 12 5.14 -21.61 -68.44
N THR A 13 4.77 -22.75 -67.84
CA THR A 13 4.60 -24.13 -68.40
C THR A 13 5.86 -24.88 -68.88
N GLY A 14 6.08 -26.11 -68.39
CA GLY A 14 7.04 -27.08 -68.96
C GLY A 14 7.22 -28.36 -68.12
N TYR A 15 7.17 -29.55 -68.73
CA TYR A 15 7.18 -30.88 -68.08
C TYR A 15 8.15 -31.84 -68.83
N LYS A 16 8.41 -33.04 -68.25
CA LYS A 16 8.96 -34.29 -68.87
C LYS A 16 10.51 -34.55 -68.87
N PRO A 17 10.97 -35.84 -68.92
CA PRO A 17 11.86 -36.38 -67.86
C PRO A 17 12.98 -37.39 -68.33
N ILE A 18 13.52 -38.20 -67.36
CA ILE A 18 14.22 -39.52 -67.54
C ILE A 18 15.70 -39.42 -68.02
N PRO A 19 16.64 -40.33 -67.64
CA PRO A 19 16.46 -41.74 -67.21
C PRO A 19 17.14 -42.23 -65.91
N ASN A 20 16.62 -43.35 -65.40
CA ASN A 20 17.35 -44.37 -64.62
C ASN A 20 18.29 -45.17 -65.56
N ASN A 21 19.36 -45.75 -65.03
CA ASN A 21 19.77 -47.08 -65.49
C ASN A 21 20.35 -47.93 -64.35
N ASP A 22 19.92 -49.19 -64.30
CA ASP A 22 20.33 -50.20 -63.33
C ASP A 22 21.53 -51.03 -63.85
N GLN A 23 21.99 -51.94 -62.97
CA GLN A 23 22.72 -53.19 -63.24
C GLN A 23 24.27 -53.19 -63.21
N ASP A 24 24.74 -53.80 -62.11
CA ASP A 24 25.47 -55.09 -62.09
C ASP A 24 26.98 -55.22 -61.85
N ASN A 25 27.23 -56.26 -61.04
CA ASN A 25 28.42 -57.11 -60.87
C ASN A 25 29.60 -56.71 -59.95
N ARG A 26 29.68 -57.50 -58.87
CA ARG A 26 30.83 -57.83 -58.00
C ARG A 26 31.90 -58.64 -58.79
N PRO A 27 33.01 -59.12 -58.17
CA PRO A 27 33.73 -58.68 -56.95
C PRO A 27 35.26 -58.51 -57.16
N SER A 28 35.94 -57.84 -56.21
CA SER A 28 37.25 -58.33 -55.75
C SER A 28 37.51 -57.97 -54.29
N THR A 29 38.28 -58.82 -53.60
CA THR A 29 38.45 -58.84 -52.14
C THR A 29 39.63 -57.98 -51.68
N GLN A 30 39.47 -57.22 -50.60
CA GLN A 30 40.43 -57.25 -49.49
C GLN A 30 39.88 -56.66 -48.18
N LYS A 31 40.21 -57.33 -47.07
CA LYS A 31 39.91 -56.89 -45.69
C LYS A 31 40.91 -55.80 -45.27
N LYS A 32 40.48 -54.87 -44.39
CA LYS A 32 40.95 -54.78 -42.98
C LYS A 32 40.44 -53.52 -42.26
N SER A 33 39.58 -53.77 -41.27
CA SER A 33 39.69 -53.27 -39.89
C SER A 33 40.46 -51.96 -39.65
N GLY A 34 39.72 -50.87 -39.39
CA GLY A 34 40.29 -49.60 -38.90
C GLY A 34 39.24 -48.57 -38.47
N PHE A 35 38.12 -48.47 -39.19
CA PHE A 35 37.13 -47.39 -38.98
C PHE A 35 36.16 -47.58 -37.80
N ALA A 36 35.98 -48.80 -37.27
CA ALA A 36 35.01 -49.05 -36.21
C ALA A 36 35.40 -48.41 -34.85
N SER A 37 36.68 -48.44 -34.48
CA SER A 37 37.13 -47.91 -33.17
C SER A 37 37.05 -46.39 -33.07
N PHE A 38 37.28 -45.65 -34.17
CA PHE A 38 37.20 -44.19 -34.16
C PHE A 38 35.76 -43.68 -34.00
N ALA A 39 34.79 -44.32 -34.67
CA ALA A 39 33.38 -43.96 -34.54
C ALA A 39 32.85 -44.22 -33.12
N GLN A 40 33.22 -45.36 -32.51
CA GLN A 40 32.87 -45.63 -31.10
C GLN A 40 33.56 -44.66 -30.14
N ALA A 41 34.83 -44.32 -30.35
CA ALA A 41 35.53 -43.33 -29.51
C ALA A 41 34.88 -41.95 -29.57
N PHE A 42 34.44 -41.48 -30.75
CA PHE A 42 33.70 -40.22 -30.89
C PHE A 42 32.30 -40.27 -30.26
N PHE A 43 31.60 -41.40 -30.35
CA PHE A 43 30.29 -41.58 -29.73
C PHE A 43 30.40 -41.60 -28.20
N TRP A 44 31.35 -42.35 -27.64
CA TRP A 44 31.60 -42.39 -26.20
C TRP A 44 32.20 -41.10 -25.64
N THR A 45 33.06 -40.38 -26.37
CA THR A 45 33.52 -39.05 -25.93
C THR A 45 32.43 -37.98 -26.04
N SER A 46 31.55 -38.06 -27.04
CA SER A 46 30.37 -37.17 -27.11
C SER A 46 29.38 -37.46 -25.99
N ILE A 47 29.13 -38.74 -25.67
CA ILE A 47 28.34 -39.14 -24.50
C ILE A 47 29.04 -38.70 -23.21
N LEU A 48 30.34 -38.91 -23.05
CA LEU A 48 31.08 -38.50 -21.87
C LEU A 48 31.11 -36.97 -21.72
N LEU A 49 31.20 -36.20 -22.81
CA LEU A 49 31.07 -34.74 -22.81
C LEU A 49 29.64 -34.28 -22.52
N PHE A 50 28.62 -34.99 -23.00
CA PHE A 50 27.22 -34.72 -22.68
C PHE A 50 26.93 -35.02 -21.21
N PHE A 51 27.43 -36.13 -20.68
CA PHE A 51 27.39 -36.47 -19.26
C PHE A 51 28.24 -35.51 -18.42
N LEU A 52 29.45 -35.11 -18.82
CA LEU A 52 30.26 -34.10 -18.12
C LEU A 52 29.59 -32.73 -18.13
N ARG A 53 28.84 -32.38 -19.19
CA ARG A 53 28.01 -31.17 -19.30
C ARG A 53 26.68 -31.27 -18.54
N HIS A 54 26.23 -32.48 -18.17
CA HIS A 54 25.13 -32.72 -17.23
C HIS A 54 25.60 -32.87 -15.78
N LEU A 55 26.81 -33.37 -15.54
CA LEU A 55 27.46 -33.49 -14.23
C LEU A 55 28.02 -32.14 -13.77
N THR A 56 28.41 -31.26 -14.70
CA THR A 56 28.53 -29.81 -14.46
C THR A 56 27.16 -29.13 -14.48
N ASN A 57 26.21 -29.72 -13.76
CA ASN A 57 25.06 -29.00 -13.25
C ASN A 57 25.60 -27.96 -12.26
N LYS A 58 26.04 -26.79 -12.76
CA LYS A 58 26.33 -25.63 -11.91
C LYS A 58 25.07 -25.40 -11.10
N HIS A 59 25.14 -25.73 -9.80
CA HIS A 59 24.07 -25.39 -8.88
C HIS A 59 23.87 -23.88 -8.97
N THR A 60 22.61 -23.48 -9.10
CA THR A 60 22.25 -22.06 -9.13
C THR A 60 22.66 -21.44 -7.81
N ASP A 61 23.62 -20.51 -7.84
CA ASP A 61 24.05 -19.77 -6.67
C ASP A 61 23.07 -18.62 -6.38
N PHE A 62 21.99 -18.96 -5.68
CA PHE A 62 21.00 -17.99 -5.25
C PHE A 62 21.55 -16.97 -4.24
N LYS A 63 22.66 -17.25 -3.52
CA LYS A 63 23.27 -16.28 -2.60
C LYS A 63 23.93 -15.13 -3.35
N SER A 64 24.52 -15.38 -4.52
CA SER A 64 25.02 -14.32 -5.41
C SER A 64 23.93 -13.38 -5.95
N GLN A 65 22.66 -13.80 -5.89
CA GLN A 65 21.50 -13.07 -6.42
C GLN A 65 20.70 -12.34 -5.32
N CYS A 66 20.82 -12.83 -4.08
CA CYS A 66 20.25 -12.21 -2.89
C CYS A 66 21.37 -11.86 -1.90
N VAL A 67 22.29 -10.98 -2.30
CA VAL A 67 23.38 -10.54 -1.42
C VAL A 67 22.80 -9.86 -0.18
N GLN A 68 23.15 -10.36 1.00
CA GLN A 68 22.80 -9.78 2.30
C GLN A 68 23.95 -8.88 2.77
N PRO A 69 23.77 -7.55 2.84
CA PRO A 69 24.77 -6.63 3.41
C PRO A 69 25.01 -6.94 4.89
N ASP A 70 26.24 -6.73 5.37
CA ASP A 70 26.56 -6.94 6.78
C ASP A 70 25.75 -5.99 7.71
N PRO A 71 25.49 -6.38 8.97
CA PRO A 71 24.75 -5.54 9.91
C PRO A 71 25.46 -4.19 10.15
N LEU A 72 24.76 -3.10 9.86
CA LEU A 72 25.29 -1.73 9.91
C LEU A 72 24.91 -1.04 11.23
N PHE A 73 25.85 -1.06 12.18
CA PHE A 73 25.72 -0.38 13.46
C PHE A 73 26.19 1.08 13.38
N PRO A 74 25.62 2.00 14.20
CA PRO A 74 26.12 3.36 14.30
C PRO A 74 27.56 3.41 14.84
N SER A 75 28.29 4.46 14.49
CA SER A 75 29.62 4.72 15.08
C SER A 75 29.50 5.03 16.57
N LYS A 76 30.32 4.37 17.41
CA LYS A 76 30.34 4.59 18.86
C LYS A 76 30.52 6.07 19.20
N ASN A 77 29.61 6.59 20.01
CA ASN A 77 29.62 7.95 20.51
C ASN A 77 28.90 7.96 21.85
N PRO A 78 29.52 8.35 22.97
CA PRO A 78 28.92 8.27 24.30
C PRO A 78 27.52 8.91 24.44
N SER A 79 27.20 9.99 23.70
CA SER A 79 25.85 10.57 23.74
C SER A 79 24.81 9.74 22.97
N LEU A 80 25.20 9.15 21.84
CA LEU A 80 24.34 8.26 21.06
C LEU A 80 24.21 6.87 21.70
N ASP A 81 25.27 6.39 22.36
CA ASP A 81 25.28 5.13 23.10
C ASP A 81 24.32 5.25 24.31
N ALA A 82 24.41 6.34 25.08
CA ALA A 82 23.47 6.61 26.19
C ALA A 82 22.03 6.84 25.72
N LEU A 83 21.83 7.44 24.53
CA LEU A 83 20.51 7.56 23.93
C LEU A 83 19.95 6.20 23.50
N PHE A 84 20.80 5.33 22.93
CA PHE A 84 20.42 3.97 22.56
C PHE A 84 20.03 3.13 23.79
N ASP A 85 20.70 3.32 24.93
CA ASP A 85 20.28 2.73 26.20
C ASP A 85 18.92 3.30 26.65
N TYR A 86 18.71 4.63 26.57
CA TYR A 86 17.46 5.28 26.97
C TYR A 86 16.23 4.76 26.21
N ILE A 87 16.31 4.55 24.88
CA ILE A 87 15.18 4.03 24.09
C ILE A 87 14.77 2.59 24.44
N THR A 88 15.60 1.86 25.20
CA THR A 88 15.20 0.53 25.74
C THR A 88 14.50 0.61 27.11
N THR A 89 14.39 1.80 27.70
CA THR A 89 13.82 1.97 29.05
C THR A 89 12.29 2.05 29.05
N PRO A 90 11.63 1.64 30.15
CA PRO A 90 10.20 1.91 30.36
C PRO A 90 9.84 3.39 30.34
N ALA A 91 10.78 4.29 30.66
CA ALA A 91 10.55 5.73 30.63
C ALA A 91 10.34 6.25 29.20
N PHE A 92 11.21 5.86 28.26
CA PHE A 92 11.00 6.15 26.84
C PHE A 92 9.72 5.50 26.32
N ARG A 93 9.48 4.23 26.67
CA ARG A 93 8.26 3.50 26.27
C ARG A 93 6.98 4.26 26.65
N ASN A 94 6.87 4.70 27.90
CA ASN A 94 5.70 5.44 28.38
C ASN A 94 5.51 6.78 27.67
N GLU A 95 6.61 7.47 27.35
CA GLU A 95 6.58 8.74 26.62
C GLU A 95 6.19 8.56 25.14
N SER A 96 6.69 7.53 24.47
CA SER A 96 6.30 7.16 23.10
C SER A 96 4.83 6.74 23.02
N ILE A 97 4.35 5.92 23.98
CA ILE A 97 2.93 5.58 24.13
C ILE A 97 2.09 6.86 24.27
N ARG A 98 2.50 7.80 25.13
CA ARG A 98 1.80 9.08 25.34
C ARG A 98 1.75 9.94 24.06
N ARG A 99 2.83 9.93 23.27
CA ARG A 99 2.93 10.67 22.00
C ARG A 99 2.07 10.08 20.89
N LEU A 100 2.07 8.75 20.71
CA LEU A 100 1.20 8.11 19.72
C LEU A 100 -0.27 8.16 20.17
N SER A 101 -0.58 7.92 21.43
CA SER A 101 -1.93 8.05 22.00
C SER A 101 -2.52 9.45 21.76
N GLY A 102 -1.76 10.51 22.03
CA GLY A 102 -2.22 11.88 21.79
C GLY A 102 -2.36 12.22 20.30
N ALA A 103 -1.53 11.65 19.42
CA ALA A 103 -1.67 11.81 17.97
C ALA A 103 -2.95 11.16 17.41
N VAL A 104 -3.34 9.99 17.94
CA VAL A 104 -4.59 9.29 17.61
C VAL A 104 -5.83 10.06 18.08
N GLN A 105 -5.74 10.82 19.17
CA GLN A 105 -6.83 11.68 19.67
C GLN A 105 -7.13 12.88 18.74
N VAL A 106 -6.22 13.26 17.84
CA VAL A 106 -6.47 14.27 16.82
C VAL A 106 -7.15 13.61 15.61
N LYS A 107 -8.42 13.96 15.38
CA LYS A 107 -9.26 13.40 14.31
C LYS A 107 -8.96 14.03 12.94
N SER A 108 -7.83 13.67 12.37
CA SER A 108 -7.40 14.09 11.03
C SER A 108 -8.04 13.24 9.92
N GLU A 109 -9.37 13.11 9.92
CA GLU A 109 -10.09 12.33 8.92
C GLU A 109 -10.15 13.05 7.56
N SER A 110 -9.77 12.35 6.48
CA SER A 110 -9.87 12.82 5.09
C SER A 110 -11.03 12.15 4.35
N PHE A 111 -11.57 12.78 3.30
CA PHE A 111 -12.75 12.28 2.56
C PHE A 111 -12.63 12.57 1.05
N ASP A 112 -13.09 11.63 0.21
CA ASP A 112 -13.10 11.77 -1.26
C ASP A 112 -13.86 13.01 -1.78
N ASP A 113 -14.76 13.57 -0.96
CA ASP A 113 -15.59 14.74 -1.29
C ASP A 113 -15.13 16.05 -0.60
N LEU A 114 -13.88 16.12 -0.12
CA LEU A 114 -13.32 17.34 0.45
C LEU A 114 -13.33 18.50 -0.55
N GLY A 115 -13.85 19.65 -0.10
CA GLY A 115 -13.83 20.88 -0.88
C GLY A 115 -12.46 21.54 -0.93
N ALA A 116 -12.38 22.72 -1.56
CA ALA A 116 -11.12 23.47 -1.64
C ALA A 116 -10.59 23.88 -0.25
N ILE A 117 -9.27 23.86 -0.09
CA ILE A 117 -8.58 24.30 1.13
C ILE A 117 -8.93 25.76 1.43
N GLY A 118 -9.21 26.04 2.71
CA GLY A 118 -9.66 27.34 3.20
C GLY A 118 -11.13 27.68 2.90
N ALA A 119 -11.85 26.84 2.14
CA ALA A 119 -13.30 26.94 1.94
C ALA A 119 -14.07 25.82 2.68
N ASP A 120 -13.52 24.60 2.69
CA ASP A 120 -14.06 23.48 3.48
C ASP A 120 -13.41 23.45 4.88
N PRO A 121 -14.17 23.67 5.97
CA PRO A 121 -13.62 23.68 7.33
C PRO A 121 -13.17 22.30 7.83
N ARG A 122 -13.45 21.21 7.10
CA ARG A 122 -12.92 19.88 7.44
C ARG A 122 -11.38 19.84 7.44
N TRP A 123 -10.73 20.68 6.63
CA TRP A 123 -9.27 20.82 6.62
C TRP A 123 -8.69 21.44 7.91
N ASP A 124 -9.49 22.14 8.73
CA ASP A 124 -8.98 22.83 9.93
C ASP A 124 -8.42 21.86 11.00
N VAL A 125 -8.76 20.56 10.91
CA VAL A 125 -8.23 19.51 11.79
C VAL A 125 -6.69 19.43 11.76
N PHE A 126 -6.07 19.73 10.62
CA PHE A 126 -4.61 19.69 10.47
C PHE A 126 -3.90 20.86 11.19
N PHE A 127 -4.59 21.98 11.48
CA PHE A 127 -4.03 23.00 12.37
C PHE A 127 -3.89 22.47 13.80
N ASN A 128 -4.83 21.66 14.27
CA ASN A 128 -4.76 21.02 15.59
C ASN A 128 -3.65 19.96 15.62
N PHE A 129 -3.46 19.21 14.53
CA PHE A 129 -2.37 18.23 14.44
C PHE A 129 -0.99 18.91 14.42
N TYR A 130 -0.81 19.98 13.64
CA TYR A 130 0.40 20.80 13.70
C TYR A 130 0.67 21.34 15.11
N ALA A 131 -0.36 21.83 15.81
CA ALA A 131 -0.21 22.31 17.19
C ALA A 131 0.18 21.19 18.16
N TYR A 132 -0.37 19.98 17.97
CA TYR A 132 0.03 18.79 18.73
C TYR A 132 1.50 18.44 18.52
N LEU A 133 1.97 18.40 17.27
CA LEU A 133 3.37 18.13 16.93
C LEU A 133 4.30 19.22 17.51
N ALA A 134 3.95 20.49 17.37
CA ALA A 134 4.73 21.61 17.89
C ALA A 134 4.88 21.58 19.42
N ASN A 135 3.87 21.10 20.15
CA ASN A 135 3.90 20.98 21.60
C ASN A 135 4.72 19.76 22.09
N ASN A 136 4.71 18.65 21.35
CA ASN A 136 5.39 17.40 21.77
C ASN A 136 6.82 17.26 21.22
N PHE A 137 7.20 18.03 20.21
CA PHE A 137 8.54 18.04 19.59
C PHE A 137 9.15 19.45 19.54
N PRO A 138 9.39 20.08 20.71
CA PRO A 138 9.82 21.48 20.79
C PRO A 138 11.21 21.73 20.19
N LEU A 139 12.16 20.79 20.25
CA LEU A 139 13.50 20.99 19.69
C LEU A 139 13.47 20.94 18.15
N ILE A 140 12.69 20.04 17.56
CA ILE A 140 12.42 20.04 16.12
C ILE A 140 11.88 21.40 15.70
N HIS A 141 10.83 21.92 16.36
CA HIS A 141 10.19 23.18 15.98
C HIS A 141 11.02 24.43 16.33
N ALA A 142 12.03 24.31 17.20
CA ALA A 142 12.96 25.38 17.53
C ALA A 142 14.25 25.39 16.67
N GLN A 143 14.68 24.24 16.15
CA GLN A 143 15.99 24.09 15.48
C GLN A 143 15.92 23.75 14.00
N LEU A 144 14.84 23.14 13.52
CA LEU A 144 14.65 22.83 12.09
C LEU A 144 13.86 23.93 11.39
N LYS A 145 14.09 24.11 10.10
CA LYS A 145 13.24 24.96 9.27
C LYS A 145 11.94 24.21 8.99
N VAL A 146 10.80 24.80 9.36
CA VAL A 146 9.46 24.22 9.11
C VAL A 146 8.74 25.04 8.04
N GLU A 147 8.27 24.38 7.00
CA GLU A 147 7.53 24.98 5.88
C GLU A 147 6.14 24.36 5.79
N LYS A 148 5.11 25.20 5.60
CA LYS A 148 3.71 24.79 5.44
C LYS A 148 3.32 24.88 3.97
N VAL A 149 3.48 23.79 3.24
CA VAL A 149 3.19 23.68 1.81
C VAL A 149 1.70 23.39 1.62
N ASN A 150 1.05 24.14 0.72
CA ASN A 150 -0.41 24.11 0.51
C ASN A 150 -1.22 24.15 1.83
N THR A 151 -0.84 25.07 2.73
CA THR A 151 -1.42 25.30 4.07
C THR A 151 -1.13 24.22 5.12
N HIS A 152 -1.29 22.93 4.80
CA HIS A 152 -1.28 21.84 5.79
C HIS A 152 -0.16 20.80 5.60
N GLY A 153 0.50 20.75 4.45
CA GLY A 153 1.63 19.85 4.20
C GLY A 153 2.86 20.33 4.95
N LEU A 154 3.51 19.45 5.70
CA LEU A 154 4.62 19.85 6.57
C LEU A 154 5.95 19.37 6.00
N LEU A 155 6.81 20.32 5.63
CA LEU A 155 8.19 20.05 5.24
C LEU A 155 9.14 20.57 6.33
N TYR A 156 9.78 19.65 7.04
CA TYR A 156 10.84 19.96 8.01
C TYR A 156 12.20 19.76 7.34
N THR A 157 13.11 20.73 7.46
CA THR A 157 14.49 20.63 6.95
C THR A 157 15.49 20.67 8.10
N TRP A 158 16.20 19.56 8.30
CA TRP A 158 17.38 19.49 9.19
C TRP A 158 18.65 19.58 8.36
N GLU A 159 19.27 20.76 8.36
CA GLU A 159 20.44 21.01 7.52
C GLU A 159 21.65 20.18 7.93
N GLY A 160 22.26 19.53 6.93
CA GLY A 160 23.47 18.74 7.08
C GLY A 160 24.73 19.60 7.13
N THR A 161 25.81 19.03 7.66
CA THR A 161 27.12 19.71 7.69
C THR A 161 27.84 19.75 6.34
N ASP A 162 27.39 18.97 5.35
CA ASP A 162 27.95 18.89 4.00
C ASP A 162 26.85 19.11 2.95
N SER A 163 26.71 20.36 2.49
CA SER A 163 25.72 20.79 1.49
C SER A 163 25.98 20.25 0.08
N SER A 164 27.09 19.52 -0.16
CA SER A 164 27.33 18.85 -1.45
C SER A 164 26.60 17.51 -1.59
N LEU A 165 26.04 16.99 -0.48
CA LEU A 165 25.30 15.74 -0.46
C LEU A 165 23.81 15.98 -0.72
N LYS A 166 23.28 15.36 -1.80
CA LYS A 166 21.83 15.19 -2.01
C LYS A 166 21.14 14.76 -0.70
N PRO A 167 20.00 15.35 -0.29
CA PRO A 167 19.36 15.07 0.99
C PRO A 167 18.68 13.68 1.04
N THR A 168 18.25 13.28 2.23
CA THR A 168 17.38 12.12 2.48
C THR A 168 15.98 12.62 2.84
N ILE A 169 14.92 12.00 2.30
CA ILE A 169 13.53 12.27 2.71
C ILE A 169 13.02 11.10 3.54
N LEU A 170 12.40 11.41 4.68
CA LEU A 170 11.53 10.51 5.43
C LEU A 170 10.09 11.00 5.25
N MET A 171 9.20 10.09 4.85
CA MET A 171 7.79 10.36 4.55
C MET A 171 6.86 9.63 5.53
N ALA A 172 5.69 10.23 5.69
CA ALA A 172 4.50 9.73 6.36
C ALA A 172 3.32 10.64 5.95
N HIS A 173 2.10 10.29 6.28
CA HIS A 173 0.93 11.16 6.14
C HIS A 173 0.36 11.55 7.51
N GLN A 174 -0.46 12.60 7.53
CA GLN A 174 -1.09 13.14 8.75
C GLN A 174 -2.54 12.68 8.90
N ASP A 175 -3.18 12.32 7.80
CA ASP A 175 -4.59 11.99 7.71
C ASP A 175 -4.87 10.52 8.06
N THR A 176 -6.13 10.13 7.98
CA THR A 176 -6.61 8.77 8.28
C THR A 176 -7.95 8.56 7.58
N VAL A 177 -8.26 7.36 7.08
CA VAL A 177 -9.64 7.08 6.60
C VAL A 177 -10.70 7.37 7.68
N PRO A 178 -11.91 7.79 7.29
CA PRO A 178 -13.00 8.04 8.22
C PRO A 178 -13.37 6.81 9.06
N VAL A 179 -14.02 7.05 10.20
CA VAL A 179 -14.69 6.00 10.97
C VAL A 179 -16.21 6.13 10.84
N PRO A 180 -16.88 5.26 10.05
CA PRO A 180 -18.32 5.33 9.86
C PRO A 180 -19.07 5.18 11.19
N ALA A 181 -20.07 6.02 11.42
CA ALA A 181 -20.78 6.12 12.71
C ALA A 181 -21.43 4.79 13.14
N GLU A 182 -21.89 4.00 12.16
CA GLU A 182 -22.44 2.66 12.31
C GLU A 182 -21.41 1.61 12.79
N THR A 183 -20.12 1.83 12.56
CA THR A 183 -19.05 0.94 13.02
C THR A 183 -18.55 1.26 14.42
N VAL A 184 -18.75 2.49 14.91
CA VAL A 184 -18.26 2.94 16.24
C VAL A 184 -18.65 1.99 17.39
N PRO A 185 -19.88 1.42 17.46
CA PRO A 185 -20.24 0.45 18.50
C PRO A 185 -19.54 -0.92 18.38
N SER A 186 -18.87 -1.20 17.26
CA SER A 186 -18.11 -2.44 17.01
C SER A 186 -16.63 -2.33 17.39
N TRP A 187 -16.14 -1.14 17.75
CA TRP A 187 -14.78 -0.98 18.28
C TRP A 187 -14.71 -1.41 19.75
N THR A 188 -13.69 -2.18 20.10
CA THR A 188 -13.37 -2.60 21.48
C THR A 188 -13.02 -1.39 22.36
N HIS A 189 -12.30 -0.41 21.78
CA HIS A 189 -11.97 0.87 22.40
C HIS A 189 -12.35 2.03 21.46
N PRO A 190 -12.83 3.19 21.97
CA PRO A 190 -13.31 4.26 21.09
C PRO A 190 -12.23 4.68 20.07
N PRO A 191 -12.59 4.85 18.78
CA PRO A 191 -11.63 4.94 17.67
C PRO A 191 -10.60 6.06 17.77
N TRP A 192 -10.89 7.14 18.51
CA TRP A 192 -9.96 8.26 18.73
C TRP A 192 -9.56 8.40 20.20
N SER A 193 -9.60 7.32 20.97
CA SER A 193 -9.14 7.32 22.37
C SER A 193 -7.62 7.27 22.49
N GLY A 194 -6.93 6.62 21.54
CA GLY A 194 -5.52 6.28 21.69
C GLY A 194 -5.28 5.42 22.93
N PHE A 195 -6.25 4.59 23.32
CA PHE A 195 -6.21 3.85 24.59
C PHE A 195 -5.08 2.82 24.57
N TYR A 196 -4.27 2.79 25.62
CA TYR A 196 -3.27 1.75 25.84
C TYR A 196 -3.81 0.72 26.86
N ASP A 197 -3.97 -0.53 26.43
CA ASP A 197 -4.53 -1.60 27.26
C ASP A 197 -3.48 -2.35 28.11
N GLY A 198 -2.20 -2.02 27.93
CA GLY A 198 -1.07 -2.74 28.51
C GLY A 198 -0.20 -3.43 27.45
N GLU A 199 -0.71 -3.62 26.24
CA GLU A 199 -0.08 -4.38 25.14
C GLU A 199 -0.08 -3.61 23.80
N TYR A 200 -1.21 -2.99 23.43
CA TYR A 200 -1.40 -2.21 22.20
C TYR A 200 -1.96 -0.80 22.47
N ILE A 201 -1.77 0.09 21.48
CA ILE A 201 -2.44 1.40 21.41
C ILE A 201 -3.56 1.30 20.38
N TRP A 202 -4.81 1.52 20.82
CA TRP A 202 -5.99 1.34 19.99
C TRP A 202 -6.51 2.66 19.42
N GLY A 203 -6.76 2.68 18.11
CA GLY A 203 -7.49 3.75 17.43
C GLY A 203 -7.09 3.97 15.97
N ARG A 204 -7.93 4.73 15.27
CA ARG A 204 -7.72 5.12 13.87
C ARG A 204 -6.44 5.94 13.71
N GLY A 205 -5.55 5.48 12.83
CA GLY A 205 -4.23 6.04 12.60
C GLY A 205 -3.14 5.59 13.58
N ALA A 206 -3.45 4.68 14.52
CA ALA A 206 -2.45 4.10 15.42
C ALA A 206 -1.49 3.14 14.69
N SER A 207 -1.91 2.61 13.53
CA SER A 207 -1.12 1.77 12.63
C SER A 207 -0.83 2.45 11.29
N ASP A 208 -1.72 3.32 10.79
CA ASP A 208 -1.64 3.93 9.45
C ASP A 208 -1.84 5.46 9.46
N CYS A 209 -0.79 6.28 9.45
CA CYS A 209 0.60 5.93 9.75
C CYS A 209 1.21 6.85 10.82
N LYS A 210 0.38 7.36 11.73
CA LYS A 210 0.85 8.27 12.81
C LYS A 210 1.90 7.62 13.70
N ASN A 211 1.92 6.29 13.82
CA ASN A 211 3.03 5.54 14.42
C ASN A 211 4.39 5.86 13.76
N GLN A 212 4.47 5.83 12.43
CA GLN A 212 5.68 6.11 11.66
C GLN A 212 6.03 7.60 11.67
N LEU A 213 5.03 8.49 11.57
CA LEU A 213 5.23 9.93 11.72
C LEU A 213 5.79 10.28 13.11
N ILE A 214 5.17 9.77 14.17
CA ILE A 214 5.60 9.99 15.56
C ILE A 214 6.98 9.38 15.79
N ALA A 215 7.23 8.12 15.42
CA ALA A 215 8.55 7.49 15.59
C ALA A 215 9.68 8.26 14.86
N THR A 216 9.38 8.84 13.69
CA THR A 216 10.32 9.69 12.95
C THR A 216 10.62 10.99 13.72
N MET A 217 9.57 11.66 14.22
CA MET A 217 9.71 12.88 15.03
C MET A 217 10.44 12.59 16.36
N GLU A 218 10.12 11.49 17.05
CA GLU A 218 10.82 11.06 18.27
C GLU A 218 12.32 10.84 18.02
N THR A 219 12.66 10.15 16.93
CA THR A 219 14.04 9.88 16.55
C THR A 219 14.83 11.18 16.35
N LEU A 220 14.26 12.17 15.65
CA LEU A 220 14.94 13.44 15.41
C LEU A 220 15.01 14.32 16.67
N GLU A 221 13.96 14.39 17.49
CA GLU A 221 13.95 15.12 18.76
C GLU A 221 15.05 14.60 19.70
N LEU A 222 15.16 13.27 19.84
CA LEU A 222 16.17 12.61 20.66
C LEU A 222 17.60 12.81 20.12
N LEU A 223 17.80 12.79 18.80
CA LEU A 223 19.10 13.10 18.21
C LEU A 223 19.50 14.58 18.41
N LEU A 224 18.54 15.50 18.42
CA LEU A 224 18.76 16.91 18.76
C LEU A 224 19.13 17.08 20.24
N GLU A 225 18.48 16.37 21.17
CA GLU A 225 18.88 16.31 22.59
C GLU A 225 20.33 15.83 22.74
N ALA A 226 20.70 14.77 22.01
CA ALA A 226 22.07 14.24 21.98
C ALA A 226 23.09 15.14 21.24
N SER A 227 22.67 16.34 20.79
CA SER A 227 23.47 17.31 20.02
C SER A 227 24.07 16.74 18.73
N PHE A 228 23.40 15.76 18.12
CA PHE A 228 23.81 15.18 16.84
C PHE A 228 23.74 16.23 15.73
N LYS A 229 24.60 16.06 14.72
CA LYS A 229 24.56 16.85 13.48
C LYS A 229 24.67 15.91 12.29
N PRO A 230 23.63 15.77 11.46
CA PRO A 230 23.69 14.89 10.31
C PRO A 230 24.70 15.44 9.30
N ARG A 231 25.40 14.55 8.58
CA ARG A 231 26.31 14.99 7.51
C ARG A 231 25.56 15.49 6.28
N ARG A 232 24.45 14.82 5.97
CA ARG A 232 23.54 15.08 4.84
C ARG A 232 22.27 15.74 5.37
N THR A 233 21.69 16.70 4.65
CA THR A 233 20.40 17.30 5.01
C THR A 233 19.31 16.23 5.05
N ILE A 234 18.51 16.22 6.12
CA ILE A 234 17.34 15.33 6.29
C ILE A 234 16.09 16.16 6.13
N LEU A 235 15.18 15.69 5.28
CA LEU A 235 13.86 16.27 5.08
C LEU A 235 12.81 15.34 5.69
N LEU A 236 11.86 15.88 6.44
CA LEU A 236 10.61 15.19 6.75
C LEU A 236 9.52 15.79 5.86
N SER A 237 8.82 14.97 5.09
CA SER A 237 7.74 15.42 4.20
C SER A 237 6.45 14.72 4.59
N PHE A 238 5.52 15.45 5.20
CA PHE A 238 4.27 14.89 5.72
C PHE A 238 3.05 15.37 4.93
N GLY A 239 2.42 14.44 4.21
CA GLY A 239 1.15 14.62 3.49
C GLY A 239 -0.03 14.87 4.44
N PHE A 240 -1.22 15.16 3.90
CA PHE A 240 -2.44 15.39 4.69
C PHE A 240 -3.73 14.98 3.96
N ASP A 241 -3.60 14.20 2.88
CA ASP A 241 -4.71 13.67 2.09
C ASP A 241 -4.32 12.36 1.35
N GLU A 242 -3.36 11.56 1.87
CA GLU A 242 -2.88 10.32 1.22
C GLU A 242 -4.04 9.37 0.93
N GLU A 243 -4.90 9.20 1.94
CA GLU A 243 -6.08 8.34 1.94
C GLU A 243 -7.14 8.79 0.91
N CYS A 244 -6.97 10.00 0.34
CA CYS A 244 -7.76 10.59 -0.74
C CYS A 244 -6.88 10.87 -2.00
N SER A 245 -5.83 10.07 -2.19
CA SER A 245 -4.83 10.10 -3.26
C SER A 245 -3.75 11.18 -3.23
N GLY A 246 -3.60 11.98 -2.18
CA GLY A 246 -2.43 12.86 -1.97
C GLY A 246 -2.33 14.07 -2.89
N LEU A 247 -3.44 14.50 -3.51
CA LEU A 247 -3.46 15.57 -4.53
C LEU A 247 -3.16 16.96 -3.96
N GLN A 248 -3.53 17.23 -2.72
CA GLN A 248 -3.33 18.52 -2.07
C GLN A 248 -2.01 18.58 -1.31
N GLY A 249 -1.68 17.52 -0.57
CA GLY A 249 -0.49 17.40 0.26
C GLY A 249 0.72 16.94 -0.52
N ALA A 250 0.79 15.66 -0.84
CA ALA A 250 1.99 15.05 -1.37
C ALA A 250 2.39 15.52 -2.76
N GLN A 251 1.43 15.73 -3.66
CA GLN A 251 1.70 16.35 -4.96
C GLN A 251 2.32 17.74 -4.82
N SER A 252 1.79 18.57 -3.91
CA SER A 252 2.32 19.91 -3.64
C SER A 252 3.69 19.88 -2.97
N LEU A 253 3.89 18.98 -2.00
CA LEU A 253 5.18 18.77 -1.32
C LEU A 253 6.24 18.29 -2.30
N ALA A 254 5.93 17.29 -3.13
CA ALA A 254 6.83 16.77 -4.15
C ALA A 254 7.23 17.88 -5.15
N ALA A 255 6.28 18.68 -5.63
CA ALA A 255 6.56 19.81 -6.51
C ALA A 255 7.47 20.87 -5.84
N HIS A 256 7.21 21.23 -4.58
CA HIS A 256 8.03 22.19 -3.81
C HIS A 256 9.45 21.69 -3.52
N ILE A 257 9.61 20.37 -3.35
CA ILE A 257 10.91 19.71 -3.20
C ILE A 257 11.62 19.59 -4.57
N HIS A 258 10.88 19.34 -5.64
CA HIS A 258 11.41 19.25 -7.01
C HIS A 258 11.91 20.61 -7.51
N GLU A 259 11.19 21.70 -7.26
CA GLU A 259 11.67 23.06 -7.53
C GLU A 259 13.01 23.36 -6.83
N ARG A 260 13.25 22.76 -5.65
CA ARG A 260 14.47 22.97 -4.84
C ARG A 260 15.65 22.11 -5.26
N TYR A 261 15.43 20.85 -5.66
CA TYR A 261 16.51 19.86 -5.87
C TYR A 261 16.57 19.28 -7.28
N GLY A 262 15.50 19.37 -8.07
CA GLY A 262 15.40 18.86 -9.45
C GLY A 262 15.36 17.32 -9.57
N ASP A 263 15.41 16.86 -10.83
CA ASP A 263 15.43 15.44 -11.19
C ASP A 263 16.64 14.71 -10.58
N ASP A 264 16.41 13.53 -10.01
CA ASP A 264 17.41 12.76 -9.24
C ASP A 264 18.06 13.59 -8.10
N GLY A 265 17.47 14.71 -7.67
CA GLY A 265 18.02 15.61 -6.66
C GLY A 265 18.16 15.02 -5.25
N ILE A 266 17.48 13.90 -4.97
CA ILE A 266 17.39 13.27 -3.64
C ILE A 266 18.22 11.97 -3.60
N ALA A 267 18.89 11.71 -2.48
CA ALA A 267 19.73 10.51 -2.32
C ALA A 267 18.91 9.23 -2.08
N VAL A 268 17.86 9.35 -1.27
CA VAL A 268 16.94 8.26 -0.90
C VAL A 268 15.67 8.84 -0.29
N ILE A 269 14.55 8.18 -0.57
CA ILE A 269 13.25 8.40 0.07
C ILE A 269 12.89 7.13 0.83
N VAL A 270 12.47 7.28 2.08
CA VAL A 270 11.84 6.20 2.87
C VAL A 270 10.45 6.65 3.26
N ASP A 271 9.46 5.83 2.94
CA ASP A 271 8.04 6.06 3.18
C ASP A 271 7.42 4.87 3.91
N GLU A 272 6.16 4.96 4.29
CA GLU A 272 5.38 3.85 4.84
C GLU A 272 5.28 2.63 3.90
N GLY A 273 4.77 1.52 4.42
CA GLY A 273 4.22 0.45 3.59
C GLY A 273 4.65 -0.94 4.05
N SER A 274 5.42 -1.63 3.21
CA SER A 274 5.72 -3.05 3.42
C SER A 274 6.51 -3.30 4.70
N THR A 275 6.35 -4.49 5.27
CA THR A 275 6.86 -4.79 6.60
C THR A 275 7.57 -6.15 6.66
N TYR A 276 7.72 -6.73 7.84
CA TYR A 276 8.26 -8.07 8.02
C TYR A 276 7.24 -9.17 7.71
N GLU A 277 7.71 -10.32 7.23
CA GLU A 277 6.91 -11.51 6.99
C GLU A 277 7.69 -12.76 7.41
N GLU A 278 7.14 -13.58 8.31
CA GLU A 278 7.65 -14.94 8.50
C GLU A 278 7.05 -15.85 7.42
N THR A 279 7.89 -16.35 6.51
CA THR A 279 7.47 -17.27 5.45
C THR A 279 8.55 -18.30 5.18
N TRP A 280 8.14 -19.51 4.79
CA TRP A 280 9.04 -20.66 4.61
C TRP A 280 9.97 -20.91 5.83
N GLY A 281 9.52 -20.62 7.06
CA GLY A 281 10.32 -20.76 8.29
C GLY A 281 11.52 -19.80 8.37
N THR A 282 11.39 -18.60 7.81
CA THR A 282 12.42 -17.56 7.84
C THR A 282 11.76 -16.18 7.94
N LEU A 283 12.32 -15.30 8.75
CA LEU A 283 11.88 -13.91 8.87
C LEU A 283 12.46 -13.09 7.71
N PHE A 284 11.58 -12.48 6.91
CA PHE A 284 11.96 -11.59 5.82
C PHE A 284 11.60 -10.15 6.16
N ALA A 285 12.55 -9.23 6.04
CA ALA A 285 12.25 -7.81 5.90
C ALA A 285 12.03 -7.49 4.43
N LYS A 286 10.88 -6.89 4.08
CA LYS A 286 10.49 -6.65 2.69
C LYS A 286 10.31 -5.16 2.34
N PRO A 287 11.34 -4.30 2.40
CA PRO A 287 11.21 -2.92 1.92
C PRO A 287 10.59 -2.85 0.52
N GLY A 288 9.47 -2.14 0.37
CA GLY A 288 8.73 -2.01 -0.87
C GLY A 288 9.54 -1.21 -1.88
N THR A 289 10.01 -1.88 -2.93
CA THR A 289 10.89 -1.33 -3.98
C THR A 289 10.17 -1.03 -5.29
N ALA A 290 8.93 -1.50 -5.42
CA ALA A 290 8.01 -1.15 -6.50
C ALA A 290 6.56 -1.26 -6.00
N GLU A 291 5.66 -0.60 -6.70
CA GLU A 291 4.22 -0.70 -6.55
C GLU A 291 3.59 -1.13 -7.87
N LYS A 292 2.42 -1.73 -7.77
CA LYS A 292 1.54 -1.98 -8.92
C LYS A 292 1.05 -0.66 -9.52
N GLY A 293 0.77 -0.66 -10.82
CA GLY A 293 0.04 0.45 -11.44
C GLY A 293 -1.43 0.46 -11.00
N TYR A 294 -2.17 1.50 -11.36
CA TYR A 294 -3.56 1.70 -10.93
C TYR A 294 -4.42 2.21 -12.06
N THR A 295 -5.67 1.74 -12.18
CA THR A 295 -6.72 2.50 -12.88
C THR A 295 -8.10 2.04 -12.44
N ASP A 296 -9.01 2.97 -12.28
CA ASP A 296 -10.44 2.65 -12.29
C ASP A 296 -10.97 2.77 -13.71
N VAL A 297 -11.97 1.95 -14.02
CA VAL A 297 -12.75 2.10 -15.25
C VAL A 297 -14.23 2.22 -14.90
N PHE A 298 -14.80 3.37 -15.25
CA PHE A 298 -16.23 3.64 -15.18
C PHE A 298 -16.91 3.10 -16.43
N ILE A 299 -17.82 2.16 -16.23
CA ILE A 299 -18.63 1.56 -17.29
C ILE A 299 -20.07 2.09 -17.13
N THR A 300 -20.57 2.80 -18.14
CA THR A 300 -21.96 3.27 -18.19
C THR A 300 -22.72 2.54 -19.28
N VAL A 301 -23.88 1.95 -18.94
CA VAL A 301 -24.86 1.45 -19.91
C VAL A 301 -26.02 2.44 -19.98
N ARG A 302 -26.33 2.91 -21.20
CA ARG A 302 -27.51 3.74 -21.51
C ARG A 302 -28.45 2.96 -22.42
N MET A 303 -29.73 2.94 -22.08
CA MET A 303 -30.79 2.31 -22.88
C MET A 303 -32.09 3.09 -22.71
N ALA A 304 -33.07 2.87 -23.58
CA ALA A 304 -34.40 3.45 -23.41
C ALA A 304 -35.05 3.03 -22.08
N GLY A 305 -35.66 3.99 -21.39
CA GLY A 305 -36.49 3.77 -20.21
C GLY A 305 -37.88 3.23 -20.59
N GLY A 306 -38.75 3.12 -19.59
CA GLY A 306 -40.12 2.66 -19.82
C GLY A 306 -40.86 2.27 -18.55
N HIS A 307 -42.12 1.86 -18.70
CA HIS A 307 -42.94 1.38 -17.60
C HIS A 307 -42.69 -0.12 -17.37
N SER A 308 -42.42 -0.54 -16.13
CA SER A 308 -42.00 -1.92 -15.83
C SER A 308 -43.04 -3.00 -16.16
N SER A 309 -44.29 -2.65 -16.46
CA SER A 309 -45.33 -3.60 -16.90
C SER A 309 -45.26 -4.00 -18.38
N VAL A 310 -44.48 -3.27 -19.19
CA VAL A 310 -44.24 -3.61 -20.61
C VAL A 310 -42.73 -3.46 -20.88
N PRO A 311 -41.89 -4.33 -20.31
CA PRO A 311 -40.45 -4.23 -20.47
C PRO A 311 -40.00 -4.70 -21.87
N PRO A 312 -38.87 -4.17 -22.38
CA PRO A 312 -38.15 -4.79 -23.48
C PRO A 312 -37.55 -6.14 -23.05
N GLU A 313 -37.00 -6.90 -24.01
CA GLU A 313 -36.35 -8.20 -23.77
C GLU A 313 -35.22 -8.13 -22.71
N HIS A 314 -34.47 -7.01 -22.71
CA HIS A 314 -33.37 -6.76 -21.77
C HIS A 314 -33.40 -5.33 -21.25
N THR A 315 -33.16 -5.17 -19.94
CA THR A 315 -33.00 -3.86 -19.28
C THR A 315 -31.53 -3.46 -19.21
N SER A 316 -31.27 -2.17 -19.01
CA SER A 316 -29.91 -1.63 -18.77
C SER A 316 -29.18 -2.32 -17.60
N ILE A 317 -29.88 -2.63 -16.50
CA ILE A 317 -29.33 -3.43 -15.39
C ILE A 317 -28.98 -4.84 -15.86
N GLY A 318 -29.85 -5.49 -16.65
CA GLY A 318 -29.59 -6.84 -17.17
C GLY A 318 -28.39 -6.90 -18.12
N VAL A 319 -28.27 -5.92 -19.01
CA VAL A 319 -27.11 -5.79 -19.92
C VAL A 319 -25.82 -5.52 -19.15
N LEU A 320 -25.86 -4.65 -18.14
CA LEU A 320 -24.69 -4.39 -17.31
C LEU A 320 -24.29 -5.61 -16.48
N ALA A 321 -25.27 -6.33 -15.92
CA ALA A 321 -25.03 -7.57 -15.17
C ALA A 321 -24.40 -8.67 -16.06
N GLU A 322 -24.76 -8.74 -17.35
CA GLU A 322 -24.07 -9.64 -18.30
C GLU A 322 -22.60 -9.25 -18.48
N LEU A 323 -22.30 -7.96 -18.63
CA LEU A 323 -20.91 -7.47 -18.78
C LEU A 323 -20.08 -7.71 -17.51
N ILE A 324 -20.64 -7.45 -16.33
CA ILE A 324 -20.02 -7.76 -15.03
C ILE A 324 -19.77 -9.27 -14.89
N THR A 325 -20.75 -10.11 -15.28
CA THR A 325 -20.60 -11.57 -15.23
C THR A 325 -19.46 -12.06 -16.13
N GLN A 326 -19.34 -11.51 -17.35
CA GLN A 326 -18.22 -11.84 -18.24
C GLN A 326 -16.87 -11.40 -17.65
N LEU A 327 -16.80 -10.18 -17.11
CA LEU A 327 -15.61 -9.63 -16.46
C LEU A 327 -15.13 -10.50 -15.30
N GLU A 328 -16.01 -10.84 -14.35
CA GLU A 328 -15.68 -11.68 -13.19
C GLU A 328 -15.28 -13.12 -13.58
N SER A 329 -15.93 -13.68 -14.60
CA SER A 329 -15.71 -15.07 -15.04
C SER A 329 -14.32 -15.33 -15.65
N GLU A 330 -13.64 -14.29 -16.13
CA GLU A 330 -12.31 -14.40 -16.73
C GLU A 330 -11.32 -13.52 -15.95
N GLN A 331 -10.20 -14.10 -15.52
CA GLN A 331 -9.19 -13.40 -14.72
C GLN A 331 -7.93 -13.16 -15.56
N TYR A 332 -7.19 -12.08 -15.28
CA TYR A 332 -5.91 -11.81 -15.94
C TYR A 332 -4.91 -12.96 -15.75
N ALA A 333 -3.98 -13.12 -16.69
CA ALA A 333 -3.00 -14.19 -16.64
C ALA A 333 -1.93 -13.94 -15.57
N THR A 334 -1.69 -14.92 -14.69
CA THR A 334 -0.59 -14.86 -13.72
C THR A 334 0.77 -14.94 -14.44
N SER A 335 1.63 -13.93 -14.25
CA SER A 335 2.92 -13.80 -14.94
C SER A 335 3.91 -13.05 -14.06
N LEU A 336 5.10 -13.62 -13.84
CA LEU A 336 6.12 -13.02 -12.99
C LEU A 336 7.23 -12.41 -13.84
N ASP A 337 7.19 -11.09 -14.05
CA ASP A 337 8.30 -10.42 -14.74
C ASP A 337 9.60 -10.50 -13.92
N SER A 338 10.75 -10.48 -14.58
CA SER A 338 12.06 -10.47 -13.94
C SER A 338 12.37 -9.19 -13.16
N ALA A 339 11.68 -8.07 -13.46
CA ALA A 339 11.77 -6.81 -12.71
C ALA A 339 10.81 -6.76 -11.50
N ASN A 340 9.90 -7.72 -11.36
CA ASN A 340 8.98 -7.77 -10.22
C ASN A 340 9.77 -8.15 -8.93
N PRO A 341 9.74 -7.33 -7.85
CA PRO A 341 10.49 -7.62 -6.62
C PRO A 341 10.21 -9.00 -6.01
N TYR A 342 9.02 -9.56 -6.20
CA TYR A 342 8.70 -10.91 -5.73
C TYR A 342 9.59 -12.00 -6.39
N TYR A 343 10.14 -11.73 -7.58
CA TYR A 343 11.13 -12.61 -8.21
C TYR A 343 12.44 -12.65 -7.39
N ASN A 344 12.88 -11.53 -6.82
CA ASN A 344 14.00 -11.48 -5.89
C ASN A 344 13.66 -12.14 -4.56
N GLN A 345 12.44 -11.96 -4.02
CA GLN A 345 11.99 -12.66 -2.81
C GLN A 345 12.06 -14.19 -2.98
N LEU A 346 11.68 -14.74 -4.14
CA LEU A 346 11.83 -16.16 -4.43
C LEU A 346 13.31 -16.62 -4.51
N GLN A 347 14.22 -15.77 -4.99
CA GLN A 347 15.67 -16.05 -4.97
C GLN A 347 16.24 -16.05 -3.55
N CYS A 348 15.83 -15.08 -2.73
CA CYS A 348 16.19 -15.01 -1.31
C CYS A 348 15.67 -16.23 -0.54
N GLY A 349 14.41 -16.62 -0.75
CA GLY A 349 13.84 -17.85 -0.20
C GLY A 349 14.65 -19.09 -0.62
N ALA A 350 14.96 -19.23 -1.91
CA ALA A 350 15.78 -20.32 -2.40
C ALA A 350 17.23 -20.34 -1.86
N ALA A 351 17.77 -19.20 -1.43
CA ALA A 351 19.13 -19.04 -0.89
C ALA A 351 19.25 -19.28 0.62
N TYR A 352 18.26 -18.84 1.40
CA TYR A 352 18.36 -18.71 2.86
C TYR A 352 17.29 -19.46 3.65
N SER A 353 16.15 -19.84 3.05
CA SER A 353 15.13 -20.64 3.74
C SER A 353 15.35 -22.14 3.53
N GLU A 354 15.37 -22.89 4.63
CA GLU A 354 15.45 -24.35 4.61
C GLU A 354 14.13 -25.01 4.17
N SER A 355 12.99 -24.41 4.52
CA SER A 355 11.65 -24.93 4.16
C SER A 355 11.16 -24.42 2.80
N PHE A 356 12.02 -23.77 2.00
CA PHE A 356 11.64 -23.23 0.70
C PHE A 356 11.18 -24.33 -0.28
N PRO A 357 9.99 -24.22 -0.93
CA PRO A 357 9.43 -25.30 -1.72
C PRO A 357 10.35 -25.79 -2.85
N SER A 358 10.73 -27.07 -2.80
CA SER A 358 11.67 -27.69 -3.74
C SER A 358 11.28 -27.53 -5.22
N LYS A 359 9.98 -27.54 -5.51
CA LYS A 359 9.44 -27.34 -6.86
C LYS A 359 9.57 -25.88 -7.34
N LEU A 360 9.38 -24.89 -6.46
CA LEU A 360 9.69 -23.49 -6.77
C LEU A 360 11.19 -23.32 -7.03
N LYS A 361 12.05 -23.91 -6.19
CA LYS A 361 13.52 -23.88 -6.36
C LYS A 361 13.97 -24.47 -7.70
N HIS A 362 13.35 -25.57 -8.13
CA HIS A 362 13.60 -26.18 -9.44
C HIS A 362 13.15 -25.28 -10.60
N LEU A 363 11.92 -24.75 -10.55
CA LEU A 363 11.38 -23.85 -11.60
C LEU A 363 12.18 -22.54 -11.70
N LEU A 364 12.62 -22.00 -10.56
CA LEU A 364 13.46 -20.81 -10.48
C LEU A 364 14.84 -21.05 -11.11
N SER A 365 15.49 -22.18 -10.79
CA SER A 365 16.75 -22.61 -11.42
C SER A 365 16.61 -22.83 -12.93
N ALA A 366 15.46 -23.33 -13.39
CA ALA A 366 15.18 -23.53 -14.81
C ALA A 366 15.07 -22.19 -15.57
N ARG A 367 14.30 -21.23 -15.03
CA ARG A 367 14.10 -19.90 -15.63
C ARG A 367 15.44 -19.15 -15.86
N GLN A 368 16.38 -19.29 -14.94
CA GLN A 368 17.71 -18.66 -15.07
C GLN A 368 18.62 -19.33 -16.11
N LYS A 369 18.43 -20.63 -16.39
CA LYS A 369 19.12 -21.30 -17.52
C LYS A 369 18.53 -20.91 -18.88
N GLU A 370 17.29 -20.41 -18.90
CA GLU A 370 16.62 -19.90 -20.10
C GLU A 370 16.99 -18.44 -20.41
N GLN A 371 17.30 -17.62 -19.39
CA GLN A 371 17.87 -16.27 -19.54
C GLN A 371 19.19 -16.32 -20.33
N GLY A 372 19.17 -15.77 -21.55
CA GLY A 372 20.29 -15.83 -22.50
C GLY A 372 20.08 -16.76 -23.70
N THR A 373 18.93 -17.43 -23.82
CA THR A 373 18.56 -18.21 -25.01
C THR A 373 17.36 -17.61 -25.74
N CYS A 374 17.42 -17.58 -27.08
CA CYS A 374 16.35 -17.01 -27.93
C CYS A 374 15.13 -17.94 -28.09
N HIS A 375 14.70 -18.61 -27.00
CA HIS A 375 13.55 -19.50 -27.03
C HIS A 375 12.23 -18.71 -27.03
N LYS A 376 11.22 -19.23 -27.74
CA LYS A 376 9.86 -18.68 -27.71
C LYS A 376 9.35 -18.69 -26.27
N LYS A 377 8.96 -17.52 -25.73
CA LYS A 377 8.30 -17.40 -24.41
C LYS A 377 7.17 -18.45 -24.32
N SER A 378 7.20 -19.27 -23.27
CA SER A 378 6.12 -20.23 -22.97
C SER A 378 4.78 -19.50 -22.88
N LYS A 379 3.71 -20.08 -23.44
CA LYS A 379 2.34 -19.52 -23.31
C LYS A 379 1.82 -19.44 -21.87
N LYS A 380 2.50 -20.08 -20.91
CA LYS A 380 2.17 -20.06 -19.47
C LYS A 380 3.43 -19.95 -18.65
N ASP A 381 3.47 -19.01 -17.71
CA ASP A 381 4.55 -18.88 -16.74
C ASP A 381 4.41 -19.94 -15.65
N LYS A 382 5.20 -21.01 -15.76
CA LYS A 382 5.15 -22.15 -14.81
C LYS A 382 5.58 -21.76 -13.40
N LEU A 383 6.49 -20.79 -13.24
CA LEU A 383 6.96 -20.34 -11.94
C LEU A 383 5.87 -19.52 -11.25
N ALA A 384 5.28 -18.56 -11.96
CA ALA A 384 4.21 -17.73 -11.44
C ALA A 384 2.97 -18.58 -11.04
N ILE A 385 2.55 -19.49 -11.92
CA ILE A 385 1.42 -20.40 -11.65
C ILE A 385 1.69 -21.34 -10.47
N GLU A 386 2.94 -21.75 -10.24
CA GLU A 386 3.27 -22.58 -9.07
C GLU A 386 3.32 -21.74 -7.79
N ALA A 387 3.91 -20.55 -7.82
CA ALA A 387 4.00 -19.66 -6.67
C ALA A 387 2.62 -19.14 -6.24
N ALA A 388 1.69 -18.91 -7.18
CA ALA A 388 0.31 -18.50 -6.91
C ALA A 388 -0.53 -19.52 -6.14
N LYS A 389 -0.05 -20.76 -5.98
CA LYS A 389 -0.72 -21.79 -5.17
C LYS A 389 -0.56 -21.58 -3.67
N GLN A 390 0.32 -20.67 -3.25
CA GLN A 390 0.52 -20.34 -1.84
C GLN A 390 -0.66 -19.56 -1.27
N GLY A 391 -1.33 -18.75 -2.10
CA GLY A 391 -2.60 -18.11 -1.79
C GLY A 391 -2.91 -16.91 -2.70
N PRO A 392 -4.11 -16.30 -2.58
CA PRO A 392 -4.49 -15.11 -3.33
C PRO A 392 -3.57 -13.91 -3.07
N GLU A 393 -3.08 -13.75 -1.84
CA GLU A 393 -2.14 -12.70 -1.44
C GLU A 393 -0.83 -12.79 -2.24
N VAL A 394 -0.26 -13.99 -2.40
CA VAL A 394 0.90 -14.21 -3.27
C VAL A 394 0.56 -14.07 -4.75
N LYS A 395 -0.61 -14.58 -5.19
CA LYS A 395 -1.05 -14.52 -6.59
C LYS A 395 -1.07 -13.08 -7.12
N TYR A 396 -1.61 -12.12 -6.35
CA TYR A 396 -1.78 -10.73 -6.79
C TYR A 396 -0.51 -9.88 -6.73
N LEU A 397 0.61 -10.39 -6.20
CA LEU A 397 1.94 -9.80 -6.37
C LEU A 397 2.45 -9.91 -7.83
N MET A 398 1.88 -10.83 -8.62
CA MET A 398 2.34 -11.19 -9.98
C MET A 398 1.17 -11.42 -10.95
N GLN A 399 0.07 -10.70 -10.74
CA GLN A 399 -1.09 -10.71 -11.63
C GLN A 399 -1.84 -9.39 -11.51
N THR A 400 -2.30 -8.83 -12.63
CA THR A 400 -3.27 -7.73 -12.60
C THR A 400 -4.55 -8.20 -11.91
N SER A 401 -5.02 -7.42 -10.93
CA SER A 401 -6.29 -7.66 -10.24
C SER A 401 -7.38 -6.79 -10.87
N GLN A 402 -8.62 -7.24 -10.72
CA GLN A 402 -9.84 -6.49 -11.03
C GLN A 402 -10.81 -6.70 -9.86
N ALA A 403 -11.57 -5.66 -9.51
CA ALA A 403 -12.64 -5.74 -8.52
C ALA A 403 -13.81 -4.84 -8.96
N VAL A 404 -15.04 -5.34 -8.83
CA VAL A 404 -16.25 -4.57 -9.13
C VAL A 404 -16.80 -4.01 -7.82
N ASP A 405 -16.46 -2.75 -7.52
CA ASP A 405 -16.61 -2.20 -6.17
C ASP A 405 -17.90 -1.37 -6.00
N VAL A 406 -18.30 -0.59 -7.01
CA VAL A 406 -19.45 0.33 -6.93
C VAL A 406 -20.38 0.14 -8.11
N ILE A 407 -21.67 -0.08 -7.85
CA ILE A 407 -22.73 -0.18 -8.88
C ILE A 407 -23.92 0.71 -8.52
N SER A 408 -24.51 1.40 -9.50
CA SER A 408 -25.65 2.30 -9.31
C SER A 408 -26.59 2.33 -10.51
N GLY A 409 -27.90 2.37 -10.25
CA GLY A 409 -28.94 2.54 -11.26
C GLY A 409 -30.33 2.14 -10.77
N GLY A 410 -31.35 2.82 -11.29
CA GLY A 410 -32.73 2.70 -10.81
C GLY A 410 -33.09 3.73 -9.74
N ILE A 411 -34.36 4.15 -9.72
CA ILE A 411 -34.90 5.12 -8.74
C ILE A 411 -36.19 4.59 -8.11
N LYS A 412 -37.04 3.93 -8.90
CA LYS A 412 -38.32 3.36 -8.43
C LYS A 412 -38.67 2.09 -9.19
N VAL A 413 -39.36 1.17 -8.51
CA VAL A 413 -39.75 -0.16 -9.00
C VAL A 413 -40.56 -0.15 -10.32
N ASN A 414 -41.39 0.87 -10.58
CA ASN A 414 -42.26 0.91 -11.77
C ASN A 414 -41.69 1.69 -12.98
N ALA A 415 -40.42 2.10 -12.95
CA ALA A 415 -39.75 2.69 -14.10
C ALA A 415 -38.41 2.01 -14.37
N LEU A 416 -38.16 1.67 -15.64
CA LEU A 416 -36.90 1.10 -16.10
C LEU A 416 -35.81 2.19 -16.14
N PRO A 417 -34.61 1.95 -15.61
CA PRO A 417 -33.54 2.96 -15.61
C PRO A 417 -32.93 3.18 -16.99
N GLU A 418 -32.81 4.44 -17.37
CA GLU A 418 -32.17 4.87 -18.63
C GLU A 418 -30.63 4.84 -18.57
N ARG A 419 -30.08 4.90 -17.36
CA ARG A 419 -28.64 4.88 -17.08
C ARG A 419 -28.34 3.97 -15.90
N VAL A 420 -27.32 3.13 -16.05
CA VAL A 420 -26.73 2.30 -14.99
C VAL A 420 -25.22 2.40 -15.11
N THR A 421 -24.52 2.49 -13.99
CA THR A 421 -23.07 2.68 -13.91
C THR A 421 -22.42 1.66 -12.99
N VAL A 422 -21.21 1.24 -13.31
CA VAL A 422 -20.34 0.47 -12.42
C VAL A 422 -18.90 1.00 -12.50
N THR A 423 -18.19 0.96 -11.38
CA THR A 423 -16.75 1.26 -11.30
C THR A 423 -16.00 -0.05 -11.06
N VAL A 424 -14.92 -0.26 -11.82
CA VAL A 424 -14.08 -1.46 -11.71
C VAL A 424 -12.63 -1.04 -11.41
N ASN A 425 -12.15 -1.31 -10.20
CA ASN A 425 -10.76 -1.05 -9.83
C ASN A 425 -9.81 -2.07 -10.45
N HIS A 426 -8.63 -1.63 -10.85
CA HIS A 426 -7.54 -2.47 -11.31
C HIS A 426 -6.20 -2.09 -10.67
N ARG A 427 -5.45 -3.08 -10.18
CA ARG A 427 -4.03 -2.94 -9.80
C ARG A 427 -3.17 -3.68 -10.82
N ILE A 428 -2.37 -2.96 -11.60
CA ILE A 428 -1.60 -3.44 -12.76
C ILE A 428 -0.31 -4.14 -12.32
N ASN A 429 -0.02 -5.31 -12.89
CA ASN A 429 1.19 -6.09 -12.61
C ASN A 429 2.48 -5.41 -13.08
N ILE A 430 3.61 -5.69 -12.42
CA ILE A 430 4.92 -5.25 -12.90
C ILE A 430 5.21 -5.87 -14.27
N GLY A 431 5.57 -5.03 -15.25
CA GLY A 431 5.79 -5.43 -16.63
C GLY A 431 4.54 -5.33 -17.54
N GLU A 432 3.41 -4.88 -17.01
CA GLU A 432 2.17 -4.57 -17.75
C GLU A 432 1.87 -3.05 -17.70
N THR A 433 1.04 -2.54 -18.61
CA THR A 433 0.56 -1.15 -18.63
C THR A 433 -0.96 -1.09 -18.47
N PRO A 434 -1.56 0.05 -18.06
CA PRO A 434 -3.01 0.22 -18.02
C PRO A 434 -3.72 -0.08 -19.36
N ASP A 435 -3.03 0.09 -20.49
CA ASP A 435 -3.56 -0.25 -21.82
C ASP A 435 -4.06 -1.70 -21.90
N LEU A 436 -3.43 -2.64 -21.20
CA LEU A 436 -3.88 -4.04 -21.11
C LEU A 436 -5.32 -4.17 -20.59
N VAL A 437 -5.70 -3.32 -19.64
CA VAL A 437 -7.06 -3.25 -19.09
C VAL A 437 -8.01 -2.65 -20.12
N TYR A 438 -7.62 -1.54 -20.74
CA TYR A 438 -8.45 -0.82 -21.72
C TYR A 438 -8.74 -1.70 -22.94
N ASP A 439 -7.72 -2.36 -23.48
CA ASP A 439 -7.81 -3.32 -24.58
C ASP A 439 -8.76 -4.48 -24.25
N ARG A 440 -8.74 -4.96 -23.00
CA ARG A 440 -9.54 -6.11 -22.55
C ARG A 440 -11.00 -5.72 -22.33
N LEU A 441 -11.25 -4.65 -21.58
CA LEU A 441 -12.60 -4.16 -21.31
C LEU A 441 -13.30 -3.71 -22.60
N THR A 442 -12.57 -3.10 -23.53
CA THR A 442 -13.10 -2.77 -24.87
C THR A 442 -13.57 -4.02 -25.61
N LYS A 443 -12.80 -5.12 -25.59
CA LYS A 443 -13.19 -6.39 -26.24
C LYS A 443 -14.43 -7.03 -25.60
N LEU A 444 -14.52 -7.02 -24.27
CA LEU A 444 -15.69 -7.52 -23.53
C LEU A 444 -16.94 -6.66 -23.81
N ALA A 445 -16.82 -5.35 -23.67
CA ALA A 445 -17.89 -4.40 -23.95
C ALA A 445 -18.38 -4.47 -25.40
N MET A 446 -17.46 -4.65 -26.37
CA MET A 446 -17.80 -4.83 -27.79
C MET A 446 -18.62 -6.10 -28.06
N SER A 447 -18.34 -7.19 -27.35
CA SER A 447 -19.13 -8.43 -27.42
C SER A 447 -20.57 -8.18 -26.96
N VAL A 448 -20.74 -7.56 -25.79
CA VAL A 448 -22.05 -7.23 -25.19
C VAL A 448 -22.80 -6.19 -26.02
N ALA A 449 -22.14 -5.12 -26.47
CA ALA A 449 -22.73 -4.07 -27.30
C ALA A 449 -23.23 -4.64 -28.63
N LYS A 450 -22.46 -5.49 -29.30
CA LYS A 450 -22.86 -6.15 -30.55
C LYS A 450 -24.07 -7.08 -30.35
N LYS A 451 -24.13 -7.81 -29.24
CA LYS A 451 -25.27 -8.68 -28.89
C LYS A 451 -26.56 -7.87 -28.71
N HIS A 452 -26.48 -6.76 -27.98
CA HIS A 452 -27.64 -5.92 -27.61
C HIS A 452 -27.91 -4.76 -28.58
N LYS A 453 -27.17 -4.68 -29.70
CA LYS A 453 -27.26 -3.62 -30.73
C LYS A 453 -27.05 -2.20 -30.17
N LEU A 454 -26.13 -2.07 -29.22
CA LEU A 454 -25.75 -0.80 -28.60
C LEU A 454 -24.53 -0.21 -29.32
N ALA A 455 -24.41 1.12 -29.30
CA ALA A 455 -23.15 1.79 -29.62
C ALA A 455 -22.09 1.47 -28.55
N LEU A 456 -20.80 1.54 -28.91
CA LEU A 456 -19.69 1.46 -27.97
C LEU A 456 -18.84 2.72 -28.09
N HIS A 457 -18.59 3.36 -26.95
CA HIS A 457 -17.59 4.41 -26.77
C HIS A 457 -16.57 3.90 -25.77
N ALA A 458 -15.29 3.91 -26.08
CA ALA A 458 -14.28 3.22 -25.30
C ALA A 458 -13.01 4.05 -25.20
N PHE A 459 -12.88 4.78 -24.10
CA PHE A 459 -11.73 5.65 -23.82
C PHE A 459 -11.53 6.75 -24.87
N ASP A 460 -12.60 7.16 -25.53
CA ASP A 460 -12.64 8.33 -26.40
C ASP A 460 -12.64 9.61 -25.54
N ASP A 461 -11.74 10.57 -25.83
CA ASP A 461 -11.60 11.85 -25.09
C ASP A 461 -12.87 12.75 -25.11
N VAL A 462 -13.90 12.35 -25.85
CA VAL A 462 -15.14 13.10 -26.03
C VAL A 462 -16.31 12.26 -25.54
N ALA A 463 -16.95 12.70 -24.45
CA ALA A 463 -18.21 12.12 -24.01
C ALA A 463 -19.26 12.21 -25.14
N PRO A 464 -19.99 11.12 -25.46
CA PRO A 464 -20.92 11.10 -26.58
C PRO A 464 -22.02 12.14 -26.35
N THR A 465 -22.15 13.05 -27.32
CA THR A 465 -23.12 14.15 -27.28
C THR A 465 -24.55 13.71 -27.64
N THR A 466 -24.76 12.44 -27.99
CA THR A 466 -26.06 11.87 -28.38
C THR A 466 -26.65 10.97 -27.30
N PRO A 467 -27.98 10.98 -27.09
CA PRO A 467 -28.68 10.11 -26.15
C PRO A 467 -28.95 8.72 -26.77
N GLU A 468 -27.96 8.15 -27.46
CA GLU A 468 -28.06 6.83 -28.08
C GLU A 468 -27.96 5.72 -27.03
N SER A 469 -28.53 4.55 -27.34
CA SER A 469 -28.40 3.38 -26.46
C SER A 469 -26.99 2.80 -26.63
N SER A 470 -26.17 2.91 -25.59
CA SER A 470 -24.72 2.75 -25.68
C SER A 470 -24.13 2.04 -24.45
N ILE A 471 -22.96 1.45 -24.65
CA ILE A 471 -22.01 1.15 -23.58
C ILE A 471 -20.88 2.17 -23.69
N SER A 472 -20.44 2.73 -22.57
CA SER A 472 -19.37 3.73 -22.52
C SER A 472 -18.34 3.37 -21.45
N LEU A 473 -17.06 3.36 -21.81
CA LEU A 473 -15.92 3.11 -20.91
C LEU A 473 -15.08 4.39 -20.76
N TYR A 474 -14.77 4.77 -19.53
CA TYR A 474 -13.92 5.92 -19.20
C TYR A 474 -12.97 5.58 -18.04
N THR A 475 -11.80 6.20 -17.99
CA THR A 475 -10.87 6.10 -16.86
C THR A 475 -11.18 7.13 -15.78
N SER A 476 -10.65 6.92 -14.57
CA SER A 476 -10.45 8.02 -13.62
C SER A 476 -9.23 8.86 -14.03
N ASN A 477 -9.13 10.11 -13.54
CA ASN A 477 -7.94 10.94 -13.73
C ASN A 477 -6.73 10.47 -12.89
N HIS A 478 -6.89 9.37 -12.15
CA HIS A 478 -5.92 8.83 -11.19
C HIS A 478 -5.20 7.59 -11.74
N THR A 479 -5.25 7.33 -13.05
CA THR A 479 -4.49 6.25 -13.68
C THR A 479 -2.99 6.40 -13.38
N LEU A 480 -2.40 5.39 -12.76
CA LEU A 480 -0.96 5.29 -12.51
C LEU A 480 -0.34 4.21 -13.40
N GLN A 481 0.80 4.54 -13.99
CA GLN A 481 1.73 3.53 -14.49
C GLN A 481 2.28 2.70 -13.32
N VAL A 482 2.88 1.55 -13.63
CA VAL A 482 3.66 0.78 -12.66
C VAL A 482 4.82 1.65 -12.15
N ALA A 483 5.05 1.65 -10.83
CA ALA A 483 6.12 2.44 -10.24
C ALA A 483 7.51 1.99 -10.74
N PRO A 484 8.47 2.91 -10.95
CA PRO A 484 9.85 2.55 -11.24
C PRO A 484 10.43 1.62 -10.17
N VAL A 485 11.05 0.51 -10.60
CA VAL A 485 11.63 -0.47 -9.68
C VAL A 485 12.94 0.07 -9.11
N THR A 486 12.95 0.29 -7.79
CA THR A 486 14.13 0.79 -7.07
C THR A 486 15.29 -0.22 -7.13
N PRO A 487 16.53 0.22 -7.49
CA PRO A 487 17.70 -0.65 -7.47
C PRO A 487 17.99 -1.18 -6.06
N ALA A 488 17.83 -2.49 -5.89
CA ALA A 488 17.89 -3.18 -4.60
C ALA A 488 18.83 -4.40 -4.60
N ASN A 489 19.99 -4.25 -5.24
CA ASN A 489 21.07 -5.23 -5.19
C ASN A 489 22.00 -4.91 -4.00
N GLY A 490 22.10 -5.84 -3.04
CA GLY A 490 22.96 -5.70 -1.86
C GLY A 490 24.47 -5.78 -2.09
N SER A 491 24.95 -5.97 -3.33
CA SER A 491 26.39 -6.09 -3.63
C SER A 491 27.17 -4.78 -3.51
N ASP A 492 26.54 -3.63 -3.67
CA ASP A 492 27.14 -2.32 -3.42
C ASP A 492 26.80 -1.89 -1.99
N THR A 493 27.77 -2.05 -1.09
CA THR A 493 27.64 -1.71 0.35
C THR A 493 27.46 -0.21 0.62
N SER A 494 27.69 0.65 -0.39
CA SER A 494 27.46 2.10 -0.29
C SER A 494 26.08 2.54 -0.81
N SER A 495 25.33 1.62 -1.43
CA SER A 495 24.00 1.91 -1.98
C SER A 495 22.96 2.18 -0.89
N PRO A 496 21.93 3.01 -1.15
CA PRO A 496 20.83 3.23 -0.20
C PRO A 496 20.13 1.95 0.26
N TYR A 497 19.96 0.96 -0.62
CA TYR A 497 19.40 -0.34 -0.25
C TYR A 497 20.31 -1.10 0.72
N ALA A 498 21.62 -1.08 0.50
CA ALA A 498 22.55 -1.77 1.39
C ALA A 498 22.64 -1.12 2.78
N VAL A 499 22.52 0.20 2.86
CA VAL A 499 22.39 0.92 4.15
C VAL A 499 21.11 0.50 4.86
N LEU A 500 19.95 0.57 4.19
CA LEU A 500 18.66 0.17 4.76
C LEU A 500 18.71 -1.27 5.27
N ALA A 501 19.12 -2.21 4.40
CA ALA A 501 19.20 -3.62 4.74
C ALA A 501 20.21 -3.91 5.87
N GLY A 502 21.39 -3.28 5.85
CA GLY A 502 22.37 -3.40 6.91
C GLY A 502 21.83 -2.91 8.26
N THR A 503 21.14 -1.76 8.29
CA THR A 503 20.54 -1.21 9.51
C THR A 503 19.39 -2.09 10.02
N THR A 504 18.52 -2.60 9.15
CA THR A 504 17.49 -3.58 9.54
C THR A 504 18.12 -4.85 10.14
N ARG A 505 19.18 -5.39 9.53
CA ARG A 505 19.89 -6.55 10.09
C ARG A 505 20.56 -6.24 11.43
N ALA A 506 21.08 -5.02 11.63
CA ALA A 506 21.66 -4.60 12.91
C ALA A 506 20.64 -4.57 14.06
N PHE A 507 19.37 -4.27 13.77
CA PHE A 507 18.29 -4.31 14.76
C PHE A 507 18.00 -5.74 15.26
N HIS A 508 17.95 -6.74 14.35
CA HIS A 508 17.68 -8.15 14.70
C HIS A 508 18.92 -8.96 15.12
N ALA A 509 20.13 -8.42 14.96
CA ALA A 509 21.42 -9.09 15.20
C ALA A 509 21.66 -9.63 16.63
N LYS A 510 20.74 -9.38 17.58
CA LYS A 510 20.78 -9.89 18.96
C LYS A 510 19.93 -11.15 19.20
N GLY A 511 19.34 -11.76 18.18
CA GLY A 511 18.63 -13.04 18.37
C GLY A 511 17.97 -13.69 17.16
N GLU A 512 17.79 -13.00 16.03
CA GLU A 512 17.04 -13.51 14.88
C GLU A 512 17.84 -13.35 13.58
N ASP A 513 18.04 -14.45 12.83
CA ASP A 513 18.60 -14.41 11.48
C ASP A 513 17.54 -13.89 10.49
N ILE A 514 17.57 -12.58 10.23
CA ILE A 514 16.67 -11.92 9.27
C ILE A 514 17.28 -11.80 7.87
N VAL A 515 16.45 -12.05 6.85
CA VAL A 515 16.79 -11.87 5.43
C VAL A 515 16.11 -10.63 4.89
N VAL A 516 16.87 -9.65 4.40
CA VAL A 516 16.31 -8.45 3.75
C VAL A 516 16.18 -8.70 2.26
N THR A 517 14.99 -8.46 1.72
CA THR A 517 14.67 -8.73 0.31
C THR A 517 13.82 -7.61 -0.28
N PRO A 518 13.93 -7.32 -1.59
CA PRO A 518 13.03 -6.40 -2.28
C PRO A 518 11.57 -6.86 -2.14
N GLY A 519 10.72 -6.02 -1.54
CA GLY A 519 9.27 -6.20 -1.49
C GLY A 519 8.56 -5.52 -2.65
N ILE A 520 7.34 -5.99 -2.97
CA ILE A 520 6.40 -5.32 -3.86
C ILE A 520 5.14 -4.95 -3.08
N MET A 521 4.66 -3.73 -3.31
CA MET A 521 3.43 -3.19 -2.75
C MET A 521 2.27 -3.36 -3.74
N THR A 522 1.11 -3.82 -3.25
CA THR A 522 -0.13 -3.93 -4.05
C THR A 522 -0.97 -2.67 -4.01
N GLY A 523 -0.87 -1.89 -2.93
CA GLY A 523 -1.33 -0.51 -2.83
C GLY A 523 -0.34 0.48 -3.47
N ASN A 524 -0.69 1.77 -3.40
CA ASN A 524 0.14 2.88 -3.86
C ASN A 524 0.14 3.95 -2.78
N THR A 525 1.30 4.46 -2.35
CA THR A 525 1.42 5.55 -1.37
C THR A 525 1.59 6.91 -2.06
N ASP A 526 1.74 7.98 -1.27
CA ASP A 526 2.13 9.33 -1.70
C ASP A 526 3.40 9.40 -2.56
N THR A 527 4.31 8.43 -2.42
CA THR A 527 5.55 8.35 -3.23
C THR A 527 5.32 8.33 -4.75
N ARG A 528 4.10 8.07 -5.23
CA ARG A 528 3.69 8.24 -6.63
C ARG A 528 4.03 9.62 -7.22
N TYR A 529 4.08 10.65 -6.37
CA TYR A 529 4.44 12.02 -6.77
C TYR A 529 5.96 12.30 -6.72
N TYR A 530 6.76 11.40 -6.15
CA TYR A 530 8.17 11.61 -5.84
C TYR A 530 9.12 10.83 -6.78
N TRP A 531 8.61 10.11 -7.79
CA TRP A 531 9.43 9.23 -8.64
C TRP A 531 10.57 9.94 -9.39
N ASP A 532 10.38 11.19 -9.81
CA ASP A 532 11.40 11.94 -10.54
C ASP A 532 12.53 12.47 -9.61
N LEU A 533 12.28 12.56 -8.31
CA LEU A 533 13.25 13.06 -7.33
C LEU A 533 14.39 12.07 -7.04
N THR A 534 14.14 10.76 -7.15
CA THR A 534 15.18 9.72 -7.03
C THR A 534 14.68 8.35 -7.48
N LYS A 535 15.62 7.52 -7.96
CA LYS A 535 15.38 6.08 -8.21
C LYS A 535 15.46 5.21 -6.95
N HIS A 536 15.72 5.79 -5.77
CA HIS A 536 15.92 5.08 -4.51
C HIS A 536 14.77 5.35 -3.53
N ILE A 537 13.64 4.68 -3.74
CA ILE A 537 12.41 4.86 -2.95
C ILE A 537 12.04 3.55 -2.25
N PHE A 538 12.01 3.55 -0.92
CA PHE A 538 11.71 2.37 -0.11
C PHE A 538 10.47 2.60 0.74
N ARG A 539 9.47 1.72 0.60
CA ARG A 539 8.22 1.72 1.38
C ARG A 539 8.32 0.71 2.49
N PHE A 540 8.70 1.13 3.69
CA PHE A 540 9.10 0.22 4.76
C PHE A 540 8.70 0.70 6.15
N SER A 541 7.80 -0.05 6.78
CA SER A 541 7.31 0.20 8.15
C SER A 541 7.84 -0.88 9.10
N PRO A 542 9.02 -0.67 9.74
CA PRO A 542 9.67 -1.66 10.61
C PRO A 542 9.06 -1.78 12.02
N GLY A 543 7.87 -1.23 12.26
CA GLY A 543 7.20 -1.22 13.56
C GLY A 543 6.24 -2.40 13.81
N TRP A 544 6.39 -3.51 13.08
CA TRP A 544 5.48 -4.67 13.10
C TRP A 544 6.17 -5.94 13.59
N ASP A 545 5.49 -6.77 14.37
CA ASP A 545 5.87 -8.16 14.66
C ASP A 545 4.91 -9.10 13.91
N PRO A 546 5.40 -9.94 12.97
CA PRO A 546 4.59 -10.96 12.29
C PRO A 546 3.84 -11.94 13.23
N LYS A 547 4.20 -12.00 14.51
CA LYS A 547 3.48 -12.79 15.54
C LYS A 547 2.11 -12.19 15.91
N ASP A 548 1.88 -10.91 15.64
CA ASP A 548 0.60 -10.24 15.94
C ASP A 548 -0.48 -10.44 14.88
N GLY A 549 -0.09 -10.88 13.69
CA GLY A 549 -1.01 -11.10 12.59
C GLY A 549 -0.30 -11.19 11.24
N LYS A 550 -1.06 -11.59 10.22
CA LYS A 550 -0.61 -11.58 8.83
C LYS A 550 -1.13 -10.32 8.13
N GLY A 551 -0.24 -9.56 7.49
CA GLY A 551 -0.60 -8.44 6.64
C GLY A 551 0.10 -7.14 7.02
N LEU A 552 -0.46 -6.03 6.53
CA LEU A 552 -0.06 -4.66 6.86
C LEU A 552 -0.93 -4.19 8.04
N GLY A 553 -0.39 -4.24 9.26
CA GLY A 553 -1.08 -3.76 10.46
C GLY A 553 -2.29 -4.60 10.92
N ASN A 554 -2.62 -4.54 12.21
CA ASN A 554 -3.86 -5.13 12.71
C ASN A 554 -4.95 -4.09 12.59
N GLY A 555 -5.83 -4.25 11.60
CA GLY A 555 -7.03 -3.43 11.47
C GLY A 555 -6.89 -2.12 10.67
N ILE A 556 -5.84 -1.98 9.84
CA ILE A 556 -5.76 -0.85 8.89
C ILE A 556 -7.05 -0.76 8.08
N HIS A 557 -7.58 0.46 7.95
CA HIS A 557 -8.85 0.83 7.30
C HIS A 557 -10.12 0.14 7.83
N THR A 558 -10.06 -0.59 8.95
CA THR A 558 -11.21 -1.26 9.56
C THR A 558 -11.34 -0.92 11.05
N VAL A 559 -12.22 -1.62 11.76
CA VAL A 559 -12.40 -1.51 13.21
C VAL A 559 -11.20 -2.10 13.95
N ASP A 560 -10.96 -1.63 15.17
CA ASP A 560 -9.93 -2.15 16.08
C ASP A 560 -8.49 -2.04 15.55
N GLU A 561 -8.24 -0.99 14.76
CA GLU A 561 -6.90 -0.60 14.31
C GLU A 561 -5.95 -0.41 15.49
N ARG A 562 -4.78 -1.06 15.40
CA ARG A 562 -3.66 -0.94 16.34
C ARG A 562 -2.33 -1.33 15.68
N PRO A 563 -1.20 -0.74 16.08
CA PRO A 563 0.11 -1.20 15.68
C PRO A 563 0.41 -2.56 16.33
N SER A 564 1.57 -3.14 16.05
CA SER A 564 2.04 -4.30 16.80
C SER A 564 2.23 -4.02 18.28
N ARG A 565 2.34 -5.10 19.07
CA ARG A 565 2.73 -5.03 20.47
C ARG A 565 3.98 -4.19 20.61
N THR A 566 4.01 -3.39 21.66
CA THR A 566 5.25 -2.73 22.06
C THR A 566 6.22 -3.82 22.52
N LEU A 567 7.13 -4.24 21.64
CA LEU A 567 8.09 -5.30 21.95
C LEU A 567 8.78 -4.99 23.28
N GLU A 568 8.60 -5.90 24.24
CA GLU A 568 9.59 -6.04 25.28
C GLU A 568 10.88 -6.46 24.60
N THR A 569 11.76 -5.49 24.36
CA THR A 569 13.16 -5.74 24.02
C THR A 569 13.65 -6.80 25.00
N GLN A 570 13.94 -8.01 24.50
CA GLN A 570 14.41 -9.15 25.31
C GLN A 570 15.86 -8.88 25.77
N ALA A 571 16.00 -7.88 26.63
CA ALA A 571 17.25 -7.34 27.16
C ALA A 571 17.42 -7.69 28.65
N SER A 572 16.62 -8.62 29.17
CA SER A 572 16.93 -9.34 30.41
C SER A 572 16.20 -10.68 30.46
N GLY A 573 16.95 -11.79 30.46
CA GLY A 573 16.41 -13.13 30.71
C GLY A 573 16.03 -13.33 32.17
N LYS A 574 14.92 -12.73 32.61
CA LYS A 574 14.19 -13.05 33.84
C LYS A 574 12.69 -12.86 33.60
N PRO A 575 11.82 -13.77 34.05
CA PRO A 575 10.37 -13.52 34.04
C PRO A 575 10.06 -12.36 35.00
N ALA A 576 9.14 -11.48 34.58
CA ALA A 576 8.61 -10.45 35.46
C ALA A 576 7.75 -11.09 36.57
N GLU A 577 7.97 -10.68 37.82
CA GLU A 577 7.02 -10.99 38.90
C GLU A 577 5.77 -10.13 38.74
N ASP A 578 4.62 -10.72 39.10
CA ASP A 578 3.28 -10.13 39.06
C ASP A 578 3.24 -8.78 39.80
N GLN A 579 3.01 -7.70 39.05
CA GLN A 579 2.59 -6.40 39.58
C GLN A 579 1.22 -5.99 39.01
N SER A 580 0.24 -6.87 39.20
CA SER A 580 -1.16 -6.47 39.17
C SER A 580 -1.47 -5.44 40.27
N ALA A 581 -2.45 -4.57 39.96
CA ALA A 581 -2.97 -3.47 40.78
C ALA A 581 -2.08 -2.20 40.94
N ASN A 582 -2.24 -1.27 39.98
CA ASN A 582 -2.50 0.15 40.30
C ASN A 582 -3.12 0.91 39.09
N CYS A 583 -4.37 0.58 38.75
CA CYS A 583 -5.18 1.45 37.88
C CYS A 583 -5.62 2.70 38.65
N VAL A 584 -4.96 3.84 38.44
CA VAL A 584 -5.42 5.14 38.95
C VAL A 584 -6.23 5.86 37.87
N ARG A 585 -7.52 6.05 38.14
CA ARG A 585 -8.39 6.94 37.34
C ARG A 585 -7.83 8.36 37.37
N LEU A 586 -7.53 8.92 36.20
CA LEU A 586 -7.30 10.36 36.05
C LEU A 586 -8.60 11.07 35.65
N LEU A 587 -9.42 11.36 36.65
CA LEU A 587 -10.49 12.36 36.60
C LEU A 587 -10.54 13.05 37.97
N ASP A 588 -9.85 14.18 38.10
CA ASP A 588 -10.44 15.46 38.54
C ASP A 588 -9.37 16.56 38.68
N GLU A 589 -9.86 17.81 38.77
CA GLU A 589 -9.11 19.06 38.64
C GLU A 589 -7.99 19.26 39.69
N GLY A 590 -6.81 19.73 39.25
CA GLY A 590 -5.71 20.07 40.14
C GLY A 590 -4.67 20.98 39.50
N ALA A 591 -4.75 22.30 39.75
CA ALA A 591 -3.76 23.25 39.26
C ALA A 591 -2.43 23.12 40.03
N TYR A 592 -1.32 22.90 39.31
CA TYR A 592 0.01 22.87 39.90
C TYR A 592 0.54 24.30 40.12
N CYS A 593 0.77 24.66 41.39
CA CYS A 593 1.54 25.85 41.75
C CYS A 593 2.98 25.48 42.07
N LEU A 594 3.94 26.18 41.45
CA LEU A 594 5.36 26.10 41.82
C LEU A 594 5.60 26.73 43.21
N PRO A 595 6.63 26.28 43.95
CA PRO A 595 6.84 26.71 45.33
C PRO A 595 7.36 28.15 45.40
N GLY A 596 6.59 29.08 45.97
CA GLY A 596 7.13 30.42 46.26
C GLY A 596 6.19 31.64 46.33
N SER A 597 4.86 31.50 46.48
CA SER A 597 4.01 32.69 46.67
C SER A 597 2.71 32.43 47.45
N PHE A 598 2.39 33.36 48.36
CA PHE A 598 1.20 33.33 49.23
C PHE A 598 -0.11 33.53 48.45
N CYS A 599 -1.17 32.81 48.83
CA CYS A 599 -2.53 33.05 48.35
C CYS A 599 -3.55 33.01 49.54
N PRO A 600 -4.43 34.01 49.72
CA PRO A 600 -5.24 34.15 50.93
C PRO A 600 -6.52 33.29 50.93
N LYS A 601 -6.85 32.72 52.10
CA LYS A 601 -8.00 31.82 52.28
C LYS A 601 -9.35 32.56 52.23
N ARG A 602 -10.34 31.97 51.54
CA ARG A 602 -11.77 32.10 51.87
C ARG A 602 -12.38 30.72 52.09
N LYS A 603 -13.22 30.59 53.11
CA LYS A 603 -14.01 29.38 53.41
C LYS A 603 -15.39 29.46 52.74
N PRO A 604 -15.96 28.32 52.32
CA PRO A 604 -17.40 28.08 52.36
C PRO A 604 -17.80 27.36 53.67
N GLN A 605 -19.06 27.50 54.07
CA GLN A 605 -19.72 26.72 55.14
C GLN A 605 -20.76 25.76 54.53
N PHE A 606 -21.29 24.88 55.39
CA PHE A 606 -22.39 23.93 55.14
C PHE A 606 -21.99 22.71 54.28
N GLY A 607 -22.43 21.48 54.60
CA GLY A 607 -23.21 21.04 55.77
C GLY A 607 -23.72 19.62 55.54
N LEU A 608 -23.11 18.62 56.18
CA LEU A 608 -23.47 17.21 56.00
C LEU A 608 -24.58 16.79 56.99
N SER A 609 -25.54 16.02 56.49
CA SER A 609 -26.43 15.20 57.32
C SER A 609 -26.49 13.78 56.75
N GLU A 610 -25.94 12.82 57.49
CA GLU A 610 -26.05 11.39 57.17
C GLU A 610 -27.49 10.89 57.40
N LYS A 611 -27.97 9.96 56.55
CA LYS A 611 -28.95 8.96 56.97
C LYS A 611 -28.70 7.61 56.29
N LYS A 612 -28.79 6.59 57.13
CA LYS A 612 -28.35 5.19 56.96
C LYS A 612 -29.13 4.38 55.92
N ASP A 613 -28.41 3.40 55.37
CA ASP A 613 -28.79 2.03 55.02
C ASP A 613 -30.27 1.61 55.16
N VAL A 614 -30.82 1.08 54.05
CA VAL A 614 -31.61 -0.17 54.06
C VAL A 614 -31.30 -0.92 52.76
N GLY A 615 -30.82 -2.15 52.85
CA GLY A 615 -30.64 -3.03 51.68
C GLY A 615 -31.72 -4.12 51.62
N TRP A 616 -31.98 -4.65 50.42
CA TRP A 616 -32.60 -5.96 50.18
C TRP A 616 -32.12 -6.56 48.86
N GLU A 617 -32.03 -7.88 48.82
CA GLU A 617 -31.52 -8.68 47.69
C GLU A 617 -32.59 -9.04 46.65
N LEU A 618 -32.10 -9.44 45.47
CA LEU A 618 -32.61 -10.49 44.56
C LEU A 618 -34.09 -10.45 44.13
N SER A 619 -34.31 -10.36 42.81
CA SER A 619 -34.64 -11.56 42.00
C SER A 619 -34.73 -11.25 40.50
N PHE A 620 -34.17 -12.13 39.67
CA PHE A 620 -34.48 -12.18 38.23
C PHE A 620 -35.81 -12.92 38.01
N MET A 621 -36.66 -12.39 37.13
CA MET A 621 -37.70 -13.18 36.45
C MET A 621 -37.70 -12.89 34.96
N SER A 622 -37.80 -13.96 34.17
CA SER A 622 -37.97 -13.93 32.73
C SER A 622 -39.43 -13.62 32.35
N GLY A 623 -39.64 -13.03 31.17
CA GLY A 623 -40.98 -12.73 30.66
C GLY A 623 -40.94 -12.18 29.24
N THR A 624 -41.14 -13.07 28.26
CA THR A 624 -41.40 -12.69 26.87
C THR A 624 -42.84 -12.18 26.73
N ASP A 625 -43.06 -11.05 26.04
CA ASP A 625 -44.19 -11.00 25.11
C ASP A 625 -44.10 -9.89 24.04
N ARG A 626 -44.82 -10.09 22.93
CA ARG A 626 -44.90 -9.16 21.78
C ARG A 626 -46.13 -8.26 21.87
N ALA A 627 -45.99 -6.93 21.75
CA ALA A 627 -47.10 -6.09 21.31
C ALA A 627 -46.69 -4.81 20.54
N LYS A 628 -47.21 -4.75 19.31
CA LYS A 628 -47.37 -3.66 18.33
C LYS A 628 -47.33 -2.19 18.80
N VAL A 629 -46.64 -1.39 17.97
CA VAL A 629 -47.09 -0.13 17.32
C VAL A 629 -47.72 0.97 18.19
N GLY A 630 -47.03 2.11 18.29
CA GLY A 630 -47.57 3.38 18.76
C GLY A 630 -46.78 4.57 18.21
N LEU A 631 -47.16 5.07 17.03
CA LEU A 631 -46.58 6.28 16.43
C LEU A 631 -47.32 7.50 16.99
N GLN A 632 -46.69 8.27 17.88
CA GLN A 632 -47.23 9.57 18.33
C GLN A 632 -46.12 10.62 18.42
N SER A 633 -46.19 11.57 17.49
CA SER A 633 -45.58 12.89 17.56
C SER A 633 -46.22 13.74 18.65
N LEU A 634 -45.45 14.57 19.36
CA LEU A 634 -45.83 15.85 20.00
C LEU A 634 -44.52 16.57 20.46
N PRO A 635 -44.51 17.87 20.84
CA PRO A 635 -43.72 18.84 20.07
C PRO A 635 -42.61 19.56 20.87
N LEU A 636 -41.89 20.47 20.19
CA LEU A 636 -41.09 21.51 20.84
C LEU A 636 -41.98 22.36 21.78
N ASP A 637 -41.44 22.76 22.93
CA ASP A 637 -41.82 24.02 23.57
C ASP A 637 -40.56 24.76 24.06
N LEU A 638 -40.35 25.96 23.53
CA LEU A 638 -39.16 26.78 23.72
C LEU A 638 -39.51 27.92 24.68
N ARG A 639 -38.86 28.02 25.84
CA ARG A 639 -39.06 29.16 26.76
C ARG A 639 -37.80 30.00 26.88
N ILE A 640 -37.91 31.23 26.37
CA ILE A 640 -36.96 32.33 26.55
C ILE A 640 -37.49 33.23 27.68
N HIS A 641 -36.60 33.79 28.50
CA HIS A 641 -36.90 35.03 29.23
C HIS A 641 -35.64 35.95 29.28
N PRO A 642 -35.77 37.30 29.29
CA PRO A 642 -34.74 38.17 28.72
C PRO A 642 -34.16 39.26 29.67
N SER A 643 -32.99 39.81 29.32
CA SER A 643 -32.55 41.19 29.63
C SER A 643 -31.18 41.48 28.96
N CYS A 644 -31.13 42.23 27.85
CA CYS A 644 -30.92 43.70 27.75
C CYS A 644 -29.43 44.09 27.44
N PRO A 645 -29.12 45.27 26.85
CA PRO A 645 -28.63 45.25 25.45
C PRO A 645 -27.41 46.14 25.13
N ALA A 646 -26.85 45.99 23.92
CA ALA A 646 -26.03 47.02 23.26
C ALA A 646 -26.39 47.15 21.76
N ARG A 647 -26.59 48.39 21.30
CA ARG A 647 -26.76 48.80 19.88
C ARG A 647 -25.36 49.12 19.31
N PHE A 648 -25.01 49.27 18.02
CA PHE A 648 -25.63 49.64 16.72
C PHE A 648 -24.58 49.25 15.61
N PRO A 649 -24.77 49.51 14.28
CA PRO A 649 -25.95 49.42 13.42
C PRO A 649 -25.71 48.57 12.13
N TYR A 650 -26.78 48.26 11.41
CA TYR A 650 -26.78 47.55 10.11
C TYR A 650 -26.38 48.41 8.89
N ARG A 651 -25.70 47.77 7.93
CA ARG A 651 -25.94 47.81 6.46
C ARG A 651 -25.55 46.42 5.93
N GLY A 652 -26.24 45.74 5.02
CA GLY A 652 -27.41 46.09 4.20
C GLY A 652 -27.14 45.67 2.74
N PHE A 653 -28.08 44.94 2.11
CA PHE A 653 -27.95 44.22 0.81
C PHE A 653 -27.04 42.97 0.84
N GLY A 654 -27.35 41.88 0.15
CA GLY A 654 -28.56 41.54 -0.63
C GLY A 654 -28.38 40.18 -1.32
N ALA A 655 -29.41 39.33 -1.34
CA ALA A 655 -29.33 37.99 -1.93
C ALA A 655 -29.49 38.01 -3.46
N TYR A 656 -28.68 37.24 -4.19
CA TYR A 656 -29.01 36.68 -5.51
C TYR A 656 -28.13 35.45 -5.80
N THR A 657 -28.77 34.42 -6.37
CA THR A 657 -28.24 33.14 -6.93
C THR A 657 -27.34 32.31 -6.02
#